data_AF-A0A094F172-F1
#
_entry.id   AF-A0A094F172-F1
#
_cell.length_a   1.000
_cell.length_b   1.000
_cell.length_c   1.000
_cell.angle_alpha   90.00
_cell.angle_beta   90.00
_cell.angle_gamma   90.00
#
_symmetry.space_group_name_H-M   'P 1'
#
loop_
_entity.id
_entity.type
_entity.pdbx_description
1 polymer ?
#
loop_
_entity_poly.entity_id
_entity_poly.type
_entity_poly.pdbx_seq_one_letter_code
_entity_poly.pdbx_strand_id
1 'polypeptide(L)'
;MHRQYRTNRKEGRAQSGCTCYNIASPVFCGEAELGLLAFPVHAKEYFQACAKEFNDGLASGNQTIIGYNYTFAPLGILPGHKAPNLITYDGCVALCGGNPKFYPWAKVSDTITTWVLPLAGGLLLQLPFSSNKRFSTLLTLCRWLGSPIASLMYILWNIKVTGRCALIVDMSVPRGGPPGNPRCSARNRTANMWNTIRKEFSNDRDPGEVSGWPQLSNLNETEKREAEAFAELRDSMYILSVFNQFAFNHEDPSRTADILEFALFSRANELPIIRQELATSLRRDRKHGVVQVLLSIFWFLVALAISIFKAFGELGDNSTAHNLALGLLMSWLPVLTSTSLVDRNPTSEDRVRIDLAAFLRESETRRLHVPGNIERMLGRFGGQAREKWHYGIAHSILSNLERNLDDNQRNERQLHRVYWAGEFVTRRVGNSVPHGDLWTFDLIEIWQMCTAGLIVTLSAFGAFCISYYTPTVGLGCRSGGYMTYGVLVAGCFFFDLLGWRATKNGWAIVCLRVFLTFLEICNSIWLVYIILAQTFGIYNSCACKSSIWSRGKGGYTDFAGTSVYRDDYDVRRWWIFGTVLGSLPLLSIFHIVYQWLSQSFLWTEDYEKAVAGLRRVRVWRYFFHSDWAHAFFILLPYKLFSKTYKGITWRR
;
A
#
# COMPACT_ATOMS: atom_id res chain seq x y z
N MET A 1 57.55 -21.59 -29.54
CA MET A 1 58.14 -20.69 -30.55
C MET A 1 58.21 -19.28 -29.96
N HIS A 2 59.44 -18.81 -29.72
CA HIS A 2 59.96 -17.43 -29.61
C HIS A 2 59.01 -16.24 -29.30
N ARG A 3 59.21 -15.59 -28.13
CA ARG A 3 59.93 -14.28 -27.88
C ARG A 3 59.00 -13.06 -28.10
N GLN A 4 59.03 -11.96 -27.33
CA GLN A 4 60.12 -11.38 -26.53
C GLN A 4 59.61 -10.32 -25.54
N TYR A 5 60.27 -10.26 -24.38
CA TYR A 5 60.33 -9.17 -23.40
C TYR A 5 60.87 -7.84 -23.96
N ARG A 6 60.46 -6.70 -23.40
CA ARG A 6 61.42 -5.70 -22.85
C ARG A 6 60.78 -4.63 -21.95
N THR A 7 61.39 -4.50 -20.78
CA THR A 7 61.34 -3.44 -19.77
C THR A 7 62.13 -2.20 -20.20
N ASN A 8 61.80 -1.00 -19.71
CA ASN A 8 62.73 -0.23 -18.86
C ASN A 8 62.19 1.08 -18.27
N ARG A 9 62.43 1.14 -16.95
CA ARG A 9 62.49 2.19 -15.93
C ARG A 9 63.31 3.44 -16.31
N LYS A 10 62.93 4.61 -15.77
CA LYS A 10 63.86 5.66 -15.29
C LYS A 10 63.29 6.37 -14.05
N GLU A 11 64.17 6.58 -13.08
CA GLU A 11 63.99 7.17 -11.74
C GLU A 11 64.48 8.63 -11.67
N GLY A 12 64.08 9.36 -10.60
CA GLY A 12 64.70 10.60 -10.07
C GLY A 12 63.64 11.66 -9.75
N ARG A 13 63.23 12.06 -8.52
CA ARG A 13 63.78 12.28 -7.15
C ARG A 13 63.86 13.79 -6.83
N ALA A 14 63.08 14.26 -5.84
CA ALA A 14 63.33 15.33 -4.82
C ALA A 14 61.98 15.92 -4.32
N GLN A 15 61.49 15.70 -3.08
CA GLN A 15 61.85 16.25 -1.75
C GLN A 15 61.26 17.64 -1.39
N SER A 16 60.78 17.74 -0.14
CA SER A 16 60.27 18.88 0.66
C SER A 16 58.80 19.26 0.42
N GLY A 17 57.95 19.59 1.40
CA GLY A 17 58.10 19.85 2.83
C GLY A 17 56.86 20.67 3.28
N CYS A 18 56.37 20.40 4.48
CA CYS A 18 55.16 20.89 5.17
C CYS A 18 54.70 22.34 4.92
N THR A 19 53.37 22.57 4.97
CA THR A 19 52.74 23.48 5.99
C THR A 19 51.21 23.38 5.99
N CYS A 20 50.65 23.16 7.19
CA CYS A 20 49.24 23.39 7.53
C CYS A 20 49.01 24.89 7.75
N TYR A 21 47.84 25.43 7.37
CA TYR A 21 47.36 26.69 7.95
C TYR A 21 45.86 26.65 8.27
N ASN A 22 45.61 27.07 9.51
CA ASN A 22 44.33 27.22 10.17
C ASN A 22 43.50 28.38 9.60
N ILE A 23 42.20 28.17 9.80
CA ILE A 23 41.08 29.10 9.89
C ILE A 23 41.47 30.51 10.34
N ALA A 24 41.20 31.50 9.50
CA ALA A 24 40.98 32.89 9.90
C ALA A 24 39.88 33.49 9.00
N SER A 25 38.84 34.03 9.64
CA SER A 25 37.75 34.78 9.01
C SER A 25 38.25 35.97 8.19
N PRO A 26 37.45 36.47 7.25
CA PRO A 26 37.38 37.91 7.06
C PRO A 26 35.97 38.44 7.22
N VAL A 27 35.90 39.46 8.07
CA VAL A 27 34.93 40.54 8.11
C VAL A 27 34.69 41.08 6.70
N PHE A 28 33.43 41.19 6.28
CA PHE A 28 33.03 42.01 5.13
C PHE A 28 31.96 43.02 5.59
N CYS A 29 32.44 44.23 5.93
CA CYS A 29 31.71 45.47 5.74
C CYS A 29 32.10 46.02 4.38
N GLY A 30 31.14 46.42 3.56
CA GLY A 30 31.39 47.05 2.26
C GLY A 30 30.15 46.99 1.37
N GLU A 31 29.29 47.99 1.52
CA GLU A 31 28.19 48.30 0.61
C GLU A 31 28.73 48.53 -0.81
N ALA A 32 28.20 47.79 -1.78
CA ALA A 32 28.25 48.15 -3.19
C ALA A 32 26.97 47.64 -3.85
N GLU A 33 26.10 48.58 -4.21
CA GLU A 33 24.84 48.36 -4.89
C GLU A 33 25.05 47.70 -6.25
N LEU A 34 24.50 46.50 -6.40
CA LEU A 34 24.08 45.93 -7.68
C LEU A 34 22.69 45.35 -7.48
N GLY A 35 21.69 46.08 -7.97
CA GLY A 35 20.28 45.77 -7.86
C GLY A 35 19.93 44.46 -8.55
N LEU A 36 19.96 43.36 -7.81
CA LEU A 36 19.30 42.10 -8.20
C LEU A 36 19.14 41.10 -7.04
N LEU A 37 19.02 41.57 -5.79
CA LEU A 37 18.53 40.75 -4.67
C LEU A 37 17.75 41.64 -3.70
N ALA A 38 16.55 42.06 -4.11
CA ALA A 38 15.54 42.38 -3.12
C ALA A 38 15.26 41.07 -2.36
N PHE A 39 15.66 41.00 -1.09
CA PHE A 39 15.24 39.93 -0.20
C PHE A 39 13.72 39.74 -0.38
N PRO A 40 13.22 38.52 -0.65
CA PRO A 40 11.79 38.35 -0.81
C PRO A 40 11.13 38.72 0.53
N VAL A 41 10.35 39.79 0.55
CA VAL A 41 9.48 40.12 1.69
C VAL A 41 8.66 38.85 1.98
N HIS A 42 8.88 38.26 3.15
CA HIS A 42 8.35 36.94 3.44
C HIS A 42 6.82 36.97 3.55
N ALA A 43 6.16 35.90 3.11
CA ALA A 43 4.70 35.77 3.11
C ALA A 43 3.99 36.21 4.40
N LYS A 44 4.56 35.89 5.57
CA LYS A 44 3.97 36.21 6.88
C LYS A 44 4.01 37.72 7.11
N GLU A 45 5.16 38.34 6.90
CA GLU A 45 5.39 39.77 7.06
C GLU A 45 4.57 40.58 6.05
N TYR A 46 4.46 40.08 4.81
CA TYR A 46 3.71 40.74 3.75
C TYR A 46 2.21 40.81 4.02
N PHE A 47 1.57 39.68 4.33
CA PHE A 47 0.13 39.68 4.62
C PHE A 47 -0.19 40.35 5.96
N GLN A 48 0.73 40.33 6.93
CA GLN A 48 0.58 41.10 8.17
C GLN A 48 0.64 42.61 7.92
N ALA A 49 1.53 43.08 7.04
CA ALA A 49 1.59 44.48 6.66
C ALA A 49 0.30 44.92 5.94
N CYS A 50 -0.18 44.13 4.97
CA CYS A 50 -1.43 44.40 4.26
C CYS A 50 -2.64 44.40 5.20
N ALA A 51 -2.68 43.44 6.13
CA ALA A 51 -3.73 43.36 7.16
C ALA A 51 -3.74 44.61 8.06
N LYS A 52 -2.56 45.10 8.43
CA LYS A 52 -2.44 46.31 9.24
C LYS A 52 -2.96 47.53 8.48
N GLU A 53 -2.56 47.70 7.22
CA GLU A 53 -3.04 48.80 6.36
C GLU A 53 -4.56 48.80 6.21
N PHE A 54 -5.17 47.63 6.02
CA PHE A 54 -6.63 47.50 5.96
C PHE A 54 -7.31 47.92 7.26
N ASN A 55 -6.81 47.45 8.41
CA ASN A 55 -7.38 47.78 9.72
C ASN A 55 -7.19 49.26 10.09
N ASP A 56 -6.01 49.83 9.81
CA ASP A 56 -5.71 51.24 10.04
C ASP A 56 -6.60 52.13 9.15
N GLY A 57 -6.82 51.73 7.89
CA GLY A 57 -7.70 52.44 6.96
C GLY A 57 -9.19 52.38 7.32
N LEU A 58 -9.64 51.26 7.90
CA LEU A 58 -10.98 51.14 8.49
C LEU A 58 -11.13 52.09 9.69
N ALA A 59 -10.12 52.14 10.56
CA ALA A 59 -10.13 53.01 11.74
C ALA A 59 -10.06 54.51 11.36
N SER A 60 -9.34 54.86 10.29
CA SER A 60 -9.20 56.23 9.80
C SER A 60 -10.39 56.71 8.95
N GLY A 61 -11.37 55.86 8.67
CA GLY A 61 -12.55 56.22 7.88
C GLY A 61 -12.28 56.39 6.37
N ASN A 62 -11.25 55.73 5.81
CA ASN A 62 -10.92 55.87 4.40
C ASN A 62 -11.99 55.22 3.50
N GLN A 63 -12.67 56.01 2.68
CA GLN A 63 -13.82 55.57 1.87
C GLN A 63 -13.48 54.43 0.90
N THR A 64 -12.26 54.39 0.34
CA THR A 64 -11.85 53.32 -0.58
C THR A 64 -11.71 51.99 0.15
N ILE A 65 -11.13 52.01 1.35
CA ILE A 65 -10.92 50.82 2.20
C ILE A 65 -12.23 50.33 2.79
N ILE A 66 -13.14 51.25 3.17
CA ILE A 66 -14.50 50.91 3.59
C ILE A 66 -15.25 50.19 2.46
N GLY A 67 -15.07 50.63 1.21
CA GLY A 67 -15.63 49.96 0.04
C GLY A 67 -15.14 48.51 -0.17
N TYR A 68 -13.98 48.16 0.40
CA TYR A 68 -13.44 46.80 0.37
C TYR A 68 -13.88 45.93 1.54
N ASN A 69 -14.59 46.49 2.53
CA ASN A 69 -15.09 45.73 3.66
C ASN A 69 -16.18 44.74 3.23
N TYR A 70 -16.10 43.53 3.75
CA TYR A 70 -17.06 42.48 3.45
C TYR A 70 -18.35 42.67 4.26
N THR A 71 -19.48 42.80 3.56
CA THR A 71 -20.77 43.12 4.19
C THR A 71 -21.72 41.93 4.33
N PHE A 72 -21.42 40.80 3.68
CA PHE A 72 -22.28 39.61 3.73
C PHE A 72 -22.01 38.76 4.98
N ALA A 73 -22.97 37.91 5.35
CA ALA A 73 -22.81 37.01 6.48
C ALA A 73 -21.64 36.01 6.26
N PRO A 74 -20.62 35.99 7.14
CA PRO A 74 -19.59 34.98 7.11
C PRO A 74 -20.13 33.63 7.60
N LEU A 75 -19.50 32.55 7.13
CA LEU A 75 -19.83 31.17 7.51
C LEU A 75 -18.82 30.67 8.54
N GLY A 76 -19.28 29.85 9.49
CA GLY A 76 -18.42 29.17 10.48
C GLY A 76 -18.28 29.88 11.82
N ILE A 77 -18.88 31.06 12.00
CA ILE A 77 -18.90 31.79 13.28
C ILE A 77 -19.93 31.17 14.21
N LEU A 78 -19.56 31.02 15.48
CA LEU A 78 -20.44 30.53 16.53
C LEU A 78 -21.59 31.52 16.81
N PRO A 79 -22.82 31.03 17.10
CA PRO A 79 -23.94 31.91 17.43
C PRO A 79 -23.58 32.87 18.57
N GLY A 80 -23.83 34.17 18.40
CA GLY A 80 -23.58 35.20 19.41
C GLY A 80 -22.17 35.83 19.39
N HIS A 81 -21.26 35.39 18.52
CA HIS A 81 -19.92 35.97 18.38
C HIS A 81 -19.86 36.98 17.21
N LYS A 82 -18.95 37.96 17.31
CA LYS A 82 -18.78 39.01 16.29
C LYS A 82 -17.81 38.55 15.21
N ALA A 83 -18.13 38.88 13.95
CA ALA A 83 -17.21 38.65 12.85
C ALA A 83 -15.97 39.54 12.96
N PRO A 84 -14.77 39.03 12.64
CA PRO A 84 -13.59 39.88 12.46
C PRO A 84 -13.77 40.83 11.26
N ASN A 85 -12.85 41.77 11.08
CA ASN A 85 -12.81 42.61 9.89
C ASN A 85 -12.43 41.74 8.68
N LEU A 86 -13.35 41.63 7.73
CA LEU A 86 -13.23 40.78 6.56
C LEU A 86 -13.03 41.66 5.31
N ILE A 87 -12.10 41.26 4.43
CA ILE A 87 -11.85 41.98 3.19
C ILE A 87 -12.43 41.21 2.00
N THR A 88 -13.08 41.93 1.08
CA THR A 88 -13.50 41.40 -0.22
C THR A 88 -12.30 40.94 -1.07
N TYR A 89 -12.52 40.02 -2.00
CA TYR A 89 -11.45 39.57 -2.90
C TYR A 89 -10.80 40.72 -3.68
N ASP A 90 -11.60 41.60 -4.30
CA ASP A 90 -11.10 42.71 -5.11
C ASP A 90 -10.26 43.68 -4.25
N GLY A 91 -10.68 43.92 -3.00
CA GLY A 91 -9.91 44.68 -2.03
C GLY A 91 -8.59 44.03 -1.64
N CYS A 92 -8.58 42.70 -1.43
CA CYS A 92 -7.35 41.95 -1.15
C CYS A 92 -6.36 42.05 -2.32
N VAL A 93 -6.83 41.95 -3.56
CA VAL A 93 -5.96 42.10 -4.74
C VAL A 93 -5.45 43.53 -4.88
N ALA A 94 -6.27 44.53 -4.58
CA ALA A 94 -5.87 45.94 -4.62
C ALA A 94 -4.80 46.28 -3.57
N LEU A 95 -4.96 45.81 -2.32
CA LEU A 95 -4.04 46.12 -1.22
C LEU A 95 -2.84 45.16 -1.15
N CYS A 96 -3.08 43.85 -1.27
CA CYS A 96 -2.04 42.84 -1.11
C CYS A 96 -1.47 42.32 -2.45
N GLY A 97 -2.05 42.66 -3.60
CA GLY A 97 -1.63 42.15 -4.90
C GLY A 97 -2.11 40.72 -5.21
N GLY A 98 -2.20 40.38 -6.49
CA GLY A 98 -2.73 39.08 -6.96
C GLY A 98 -1.74 37.91 -6.93
N ASN A 99 -0.43 38.18 -6.88
CA ASN A 99 0.60 37.15 -7.02
C ASN A 99 0.79 36.31 -5.74
N PRO A 100 1.11 35.00 -5.87
CA PRO A 100 1.45 34.15 -4.73
C PRO A 100 2.62 34.69 -3.91
N LYS A 101 2.53 34.58 -2.58
CA LYS A 101 3.61 34.96 -1.67
C LYS A 101 4.24 33.71 -1.09
N PHE A 102 5.49 33.43 -1.48
CA PHE A 102 6.21 32.23 -1.06
C PHE A 102 6.49 32.22 0.45
N TYR A 103 6.50 31.02 1.02
CA TYR A 103 6.83 30.83 2.43
C TYR A 103 8.32 31.09 2.72
N PRO A 104 8.66 31.56 3.93
CA PRO A 104 10.05 31.64 4.36
C PRO A 104 10.67 30.24 4.41
N TRP A 105 12.00 30.15 4.20
CA TRP A 105 12.72 28.87 4.16
C TRP A 105 12.43 27.98 5.36
N ALA A 106 12.30 28.54 6.56
CA ALA A 106 11.98 27.78 7.78
C ALA A 106 10.66 26.98 7.67
N LYS A 107 9.62 27.53 7.02
CA LYS A 107 8.35 26.82 6.80
C LYS A 107 8.44 25.81 5.65
N VAL A 108 9.20 26.16 4.61
CA VAL A 108 9.45 25.27 3.47
C VAL A 108 10.21 24.02 3.94
N SER A 109 11.29 24.20 4.71
CA SER A 109 12.11 23.11 5.23
C SER A 109 11.36 22.24 6.24
N ASP A 110 10.50 22.82 7.10
CA ASP A 110 9.61 22.05 8.00
C ASP A 110 8.67 21.15 7.19
N THR A 111 8.05 21.65 6.12
CA THR A 111 7.17 20.85 5.25
C THR A 111 7.95 19.77 4.49
N ILE A 112 9.14 20.10 3.97
CA ILE A 112 10.00 19.15 3.25
C ILE A 112 10.42 17.99 4.16
N THR A 113 10.91 18.30 5.36
CA THR A 113 11.40 17.29 6.31
C THR A 113 10.28 16.46 6.92
N THR A 114 9.10 17.05 7.13
CA THR A 114 7.94 16.36 7.70
C THR A 114 7.24 15.45 6.68
N TRP A 115 7.08 15.91 5.43
CA TRP A 115 6.28 15.18 4.44
C TRP A 115 7.04 14.78 3.19
N VAL A 116 7.73 15.71 2.53
CA VAL A 116 8.34 15.42 1.22
C VAL A 116 9.40 14.32 1.34
N LEU A 117 10.30 14.39 2.32
CA LEU A 117 11.35 13.39 2.51
C LEU A 117 10.78 12.02 2.93
N PRO A 118 9.88 11.92 3.93
CA PRO A 118 9.29 10.62 4.29
C PRO A 118 8.43 10.02 3.17
N LEU A 119 7.68 10.83 2.43
CA LEU A 119 6.83 10.34 1.34
C LEU A 119 7.67 9.94 0.13
N ALA A 120 8.48 10.85 -0.41
CA ALA A 120 9.25 10.61 -1.62
C ALA A 120 10.45 9.68 -1.36
N GLY A 121 11.30 10.04 -0.40
CA GLY A 121 12.51 9.27 -0.08
C GLY A 121 12.22 8.00 0.73
N GLY A 122 11.30 8.11 1.70
CA GLY A 122 10.99 7.02 2.62
C GLY A 122 10.04 5.96 2.05
N LEU A 123 8.96 6.34 1.36
CA LEU A 123 7.92 5.38 0.93
C LEU A 123 7.93 5.11 -0.57
N LEU A 124 8.04 6.15 -1.42
CA LEU A 124 8.01 5.98 -2.88
C LEU A 124 9.25 5.23 -3.38
N LEU A 125 10.45 5.58 -2.90
CA LEU A 125 11.68 4.89 -3.32
C LEU A 125 11.72 3.41 -2.91
N GLN A 126 10.94 3.02 -1.90
CA GLN A 126 10.85 1.63 -1.44
C GLN A 126 9.82 0.80 -2.21
N LEU A 127 9.04 1.43 -3.08
CA LEU A 127 8.12 0.72 -3.95
C LEU A 127 8.89 -0.25 -4.86
N PRO A 128 8.25 -1.36 -5.25
CA PRO A 128 8.93 -2.47 -5.90
C PRO A 128 9.22 -2.17 -7.37
N PHE A 129 10.21 -1.33 -7.67
CA PHE A 129 10.59 -0.97 -9.04
C PHE A 129 11.26 -2.11 -9.80
N SER A 130 11.09 -2.12 -11.12
CA SER A 130 11.72 -3.08 -12.04
C SER A 130 12.99 -2.47 -12.63
N SER A 131 14.10 -3.22 -12.56
CA SER A 131 15.39 -2.79 -13.12
C SER A 131 15.35 -2.78 -14.64
N ASN A 132 16.05 -1.84 -15.27
CA ASN A 132 16.19 -1.73 -16.72
C ASN A 132 14.89 -1.46 -17.52
N LYS A 133 13.76 -1.18 -16.87
CA LYS A 133 12.47 -0.86 -17.50
C LYS A 133 11.98 0.53 -17.08
N ARG A 134 12.72 1.58 -17.48
CA ARG A 134 12.52 2.98 -17.02
C ARG A 134 11.10 3.50 -17.28
N PHE A 135 10.62 3.42 -18.53
CA PHE A 135 9.29 3.91 -18.89
C PHE A 135 8.15 3.13 -18.26
N SER A 136 8.27 1.79 -18.22
CA SER A 136 7.27 0.94 -17.55
C SER A 136 7.20 1.26 -16.05
N THR A 137 8.35 1.44 -15.41
CA THR A 137 8.42 1.84 -14.01
C THR A 137 7.77 3.21 -13.76
N LEU A 138 8.02 4.19 -14.63
CA LEU A 138 7.39 5.51 -14.53
C LEU A 138 5.87 5.43 -14.69
N LEU A 139 5.36 4.65 -15.66
CA LEU A 139 3.92 4.45 -15.84
C LEU A 139 3.29 3.73 -14.65
N THR A 140 3.97 2.74 -14.06
CA THR A 140 3.50 2.09 -12.82
C THR A 140 3.46 3.08 -11.66
N LEU A 141 4.45 3.97 -11.52
CA LEU A 141 4.44 5.01 -10.50
C LEU A 141 3.26 5.98 -10.70
N CYS A 142 3.01 6.43 -11.93
CA CYS A 142 1.84 7.26 -12.25
C CYS A 142 0.52 6.52 -11.97
N ARG A 143 0.46 5.21 -12.16
CA ARG A 143 -0.72 4.43 -11.80
C ARG A 143 -0.92 4.37 -10.29
N TRP A 144 0.14 4.10 -9.52
CA TRP A 144 0.07 4.07 -8.06
C TRP A 144 -0.35 5.41 -7.46
N LEU A 145 0.15 6.53 -8.00
CA LEU A 145 -0.18 7.88 -7.51
C LEU A 145 -1.51 8.43 -8.06
N GLY A 146 -1.82 8.12 -9.33
CA GLY A 146 -2.96 8.64 -10.05
C GLY A 146 -4.24 7.81 -9.89
N SER A 147 -4.14 6.50 -9.69
CA SER A 147 -5.26 5.60 -9.40
C SER A 147 -4.97 4.68 -8.21
N PRO A 148 -4.72 5.24 -7.01
CA PRO A 148 -4.41 4.45 -5.82
C PRO A 148 -5.54 3.50 -5.42
N ILE A 149 -6.81 3.83 -5.66
CA ILE A 149 -7.94 2.92 -5.38
C ILE A 149 -7.83 1.65 -6.22
N ALA A 150 -7.68 1.80 -7.54
CA ALA A 150 -7.51 0.65 -8.43
C ALA A 150 -6.26 -0.14 -8.05
N SER A 151 -5.16 0.55 -7.77
CA SER A 151 -3.90 -0.07 -7.37
C SER A 151 -4.03 -0.90 -6.08
N LEU A 152 -4.61 -0.33 -5.03
CA LEU A 152 -4.89 -1.02 -3.77
C LEU A 152 -5.82 -2.22 -3.97
N MET A 153 -6.87 -2.07 -4.79
CA MET A 153 -7.80 -3.15 -5.11
C MET A 153 -7.07 -4.38 -5.68
N TYR A 154 -6.25 -4.21 -6.72
CA TYR A 154 -5.49 -5.33 -7.32
C TYR A 154 -4.52 -5.98 -6.32
N ILE A 155 -3.85 -5.18 -5.49
CA ILE A 155 -2.90 -5.69 -4.50
C ILE A 155 -3.61 -6.44 -3.38
N LEU A 156 -4.72 -5.90 -2.87
CA LEU A 156 -5.53 -6.54 -1.83
C LEU A 156 -6.12 -7.87 -2.31
N TRP A 157 -6.46 -7.99 -3.59
CA TRP A 157 -6.84 -9.27 -4.19
C TRP A 157 -5.72 -10.31 -4.13
N ASN A 158 -4.51 -9.95 -4.54
CA ASN A 158 -3.38 -10.88 -4.46
C ASN A 158 -3.06 -11.29 -3.01
N ILE A 159 -3.15 -10.36 -2.06
CA ILE A 159 -2.97 -10.67 -0.63
C ILE A 159 -4.04 -11.65 -0.13
N LYS A 160 -5.31 -11.46 -0.53
CA LYS A 160 -6.41 -12.36 -0.20
C LYS A 160 -6.16 -13.77 -0.74
N VAL A 161 -5.77 -13.87 -2.01
CA VAL A 161 -5.44 -15.15 -2.67
C VAL A 161 -4.30 -15.85 -1.92
N THR A 162 -3.24 -15.13 -1.57
CA THR A 162 -2.12 -15.67 -0.78
C THR A 162 -2.58 -16.14 0.61
N GLY A 163 -3.51 -15.40 1.23
CA GLY A 163 -4.12 -15.78 2.50
C GLY A 163 -4.94 -17.08 2.40
N ARG A 164 -5.67 -17.30 1.30
CA ARG A 164 -6.38 -18.56 1.03
C ARG A 164 -5.41 -19.72 0.83
N CYS A 165 -4.34 -19.52 0.07
CA CYS A 165 -3.26 -20.50 -0.07
C CYS A 165 -2.71 -20.91 1.31
N ALA A 166 -2.39 -19.94 2.17
CA ALA A 166 -1.89 -20.22 3.52
C ALA A 166 -2.92 -20.94 4.39
N LEU A 167 -4.21 -20.60 4.29
CA LEU A 167 -5.27 -21.29 5.02
C LEU A 167 -5.39 -22.76 4.62
N ILE A 168 -5.33 -23.06 3.32
CA ILE A 168 -5.36 -24.43 2.79
C ILE A 168 -4.19 -25.26 3.33
N VAL A 169 -3.00 -24.69 3.38
CA VAL A 169 -1.82 -25.33 3.97
C VAL A 169 -1.98 -25.53 5.49
N ASP A 170 -2.59 -24.57 6.21
CA ASP A 170 -2.88 -24.73 7.64
C ASP A 170 -3.86 -25.91 7.90
N MET A 171 -4.83 -26.12 7.02
CA MET A 171 -5.82 -27.18 7.17
C MET A 171 -5.33 -28.59 6.83
N SER A 172 -4.19 -28.72 6.14
CA SER A 172 -3.59 -30.04 5.93
C SER A 172 -3.04 -30.65 7.21
N VAL A 173 -2.68 -29.84 8.21
CA VAL A 173 -2.08 -30.31 9.46
C VAL A 173 -3.11 -30.38 10.60
N PRO A 174 -3.16 -31.45 11.42
CA PRO A 174 -4.06 -31.53 12.57
C PRO A 174 -3.86 -30.39 13.60
N ARG A 175 -4.91 -29.89 14.28
CA ARG A 175 -4.77 -28.84 15.34
C ARG A 175 -3.96 -29.28 16.58
N GLY A 176 -3.68 -30.58 16.77
CA GLY A 176 -2.75 -31.05 17.82
C GLY A 176 -1.29 -30.65 17.56
N GLY A 177 -1.06 -30.03 16.39
CA GLY A 177 0.26 -29.88 15.82
C GLY A 177 0.61 -31.11 15.00
N PRO A 178 1.87 -31.17 14.57
CA PRO A 178 2.46 -32.37 14.01
C PRO A 178 2.18 -33.65 14.81
N PRO A 179 2.09 -34.81 14.16
CA PRO A 179 2.23 -36.09 14.83
C PRO A 179 3.56 -36.18 15.60
N GLY A 180 3.52 -36.85 16.76
CA GLY A 180 4.59 -36.88 17.76
C GLY A 180 4.31 -36.09 19.05
N ASN A 181 3.30 -35.22 19.07
CA ASN A 181 2.87 -34.54 20.30
C ASN A 181 1.86 -35.44 21.06
N PRO A 182 2.10 -35.84 22.32
CA PRO A 182 1.16 -36.68 23.06
C PRO A 182 -0.22 -36.05 23.04
N ARG A 183 -1.23 -36.83 22.61
CA ARG A 183 -2.64 -36.42 22.54
C ARG A 183 -3.06 -35.86 23.90
N CYS A 184 -3.00 -34.54 24.08
CA CYS A 184 -3.47 -33.93 25.31
C CYS A 184 -4.99 -34.03 25.35
N SER A 185 -5.47 -34.74 26.37
CA SER A 185 -6.88 -34.84 26.73
C SER A 185 -7.53 -33.45 26.75
N ALA A 186 -8.75 -33.39 26.23
CA ALA A 186 -9.60 -32.21 26.10
C ALA A 186 -9.70 -31.33 27.37
N ARG A 187 -9.45 -31.91 28.56
CA ARG A 187 -9.64 -31.33 29.89
C ARG A 187 -8.48 -30.42 30.38
N ASN A 188 -7.27 -30.55 29.81
CA ASN A 188 -6.06 -29.79 30.22
C ASN A 188 -5.59 -28.73 29.20
N ARG A 189 -6.48 -28.28 28.31
CA ARG A 189 -6.12 -27.46 27.12
C ARG A 189 -5.61 -26.05 27.43
N THR A 190 -6.15 -25.38 28.44
CA THR A 190 -5.77 -23.99 28.78
C THR A 190 -4.48 -23.91 29.60
N ALA A 191 -4.28 -24.85 30.53
CA ALA A 191 -3.06 -24.93 31.35
C ALA A 191 -1.82 -25.31 30.51
N ASN A 192 -1.95 -26.23 29.54
CA ASN A 192 -0.85 -26.59 28.65
C ASN A 192 -0.50 -25.50 27.64
N MET A 193 -1.47 -24.71 27.18
CA MET A 193 -1.20 -23.64 26.21
C MET A 193 -0.31 -22.54 26.79
N TRP A 194 -0.50 -22.15 28.05
CA TRP A 194 0.39 -21.18 28.72
C TRP A 194 1.81 -21.72 28.94
N ASN A 195 1.96 -23.02 29.22
CA ASN A 195 3.26 -23.67 29.30
C ASN A 195 3.95 -23.77 27.92
N THR A 196 3.19 -24.04 26.85
CA THR A 196 3.70 -23.97 25.46
C THR A 196 4.14 -22.56 25.09
N ILE A 197 3.34 -21.53 25.39
CA ILE A 197 3.72 -20.13 25.15
C ILE A 197 5.00 -19.78 25.92
N ARG A 198 5.09 -20.17 27.20
CA ARG A 198 6.27 -19.92 28.03
C ARG A 198 7.52 -20.59 27.45
N LYS A 199 7.41 -21.82 26.93
CA LYS A 199 8.50 -22.53 26.24
C LYS A 199 8.87 -21.87 24.90
N GLU A 200 7.88 -21.54 24.06
CA GLU A 200 8.13 -20.99 22.72
C GLU A 200 8.78 -19.59 22.72
N PHE A 201 8.59 -18.80 23.79
CA PHE A 201 9.17 -17.47 23.96
C PHE A 201 10.36 -17.42 24.94
N SER A 202 10.82 -18.56 25.47
CA SER A 202 12.03 -18.64 26.32
C SER A 202 13.31 -18.51 25.51
N ASN A 203 14.34 -17.88 26.08
CA ASN A 203 15.67 -17.72 25.46
C ASN A 203 16.58 -18.94 25.60
N ASP A 204 16.32 -19.84 26.56
CA ASP A 204 17.00 -21.13 26.66
C ASP A 204 16.40 -22.09 25.63
N ARG A 205 17.12 -22.34 24.53
CA ARG A 205 16.63 -23.22 23.47
C ARG A 205 17.68 -24.22 23.00
N ASP A 206 17.32 -25.49 23.09
CA ASP A 206 17.88 -26.55 22.27
C ASP A 206 17.16 -26.55 20.90
N PRO A 207 17.88 -26.42 19.76
CA PRO A 207 17.27 -26.34 18.42
C PRO A 207 16.35 -27.53 18.10
N GLY A 208 16.63 -28.70 18.67
CA GLY A 208 15.85 -29.93 18.45
C GLY A 208 14.49 -29.99 19.15
N GLU A 209 14.22 -29.15 20.16
CA GLU A 209 12.94 -29.17 20.90
C GLU A 209 11.85 -28.28 20.25
N VAL A 210 12.26 -27.34 19.38
CA VAL A 210 11.39 -26.27 18.83
C VAL A 210 10.58 -26.71 17.60
N SER A 211 11.07 -27.70 16.84
CA SER A 211 10.39 -28.17 15.62
C SER A 211 9.04 -28.81 15.94
N GLY A 212 8.91 -29.46 17.10
CA GLY A 212 7.70 -30.19 17.49
C GLY A 212 7.31 -31.37 16.58
N TRP A 213 7.98 -31.53 15.44
CA TRP A 213 8.13 -32.78 14.72
C TRP A 213 9.40 -33.44 15.26
N PRO A 214 9.35 -34.71 15.67
CA PRO A 214 10.55 -35.52 15.80
C PRO A 214 11.45 -35.35 14.57
N GLN A 215 12.78 -35.35 14.75
CA GLN A 215 13.72 -35.49 13.63
C GLN A 215 13.18 -36.57 12.69
N LEU A 216 13.22 -36.33 11.37
CA LEU A 216 12.58 -37.21 10.39
C LEU A 216 12.95 -38.69 10.61
N SER A 217 14.15 -38.96 11.14
CA SER A 217 14.66 -40.27 11.55
C SER A 217 13.83 -41.01 12.61
N ASN A 218 13.16 -40.30 13.53
CA ASN A 218 12.48 -40.84 14.71
C ASN A 218 10.94 -40.87 14.59
N LEU A 219 10.40 -40.45 13.43
CA LEU A 219 8.97 -40.44 13.14
C LEU A 219 8.46 -41.84 12.75
N ASN A 220 7.27 -42.20 13.24
CA ASN A 220 6.57 -43.36 12.71
C ASN A 220 6.20 -43.13 11.23
N GLU A 221 6.01 -44.21 10.49
CA GLU A 221 5.74 -44.18 9.05
C GLU A 221 4.54 -43.29 8.67
N THR A 222 3.50 -43.26 9.49
CA THR A 222 2.34 -42.38 9.30
C THR A 222 2.69 -40.91 9.47
N GLU A 223 3.59 -40.61 10.39
CA GLU A 223 3.97 -39.25 10.76
C GLU A 223 4.89 -38.64 9.71
N LYS A 224 5.83 -39.43 9.17
CA LYS A 224 6.64 -39.04 7.99
C LYS A 224 5.76 -38.63 6.81
N ARG A 225 4.73 -39.42 6.52
CA ARG A 225 3.78 -39.14 5.43
C ARG A 225 3.02 -37.83 5.63
N GLU A 226 2.62 -37.51 6.86
CA GLU A 226 1.97 -36.23 7.17
C GLU A 226 2.92 -35.04 7.00
N ALA A 227 4.20 -35.20 7.39
CA ALA A 227 5.23 -34.17 7.21
C ALA A 227 5.49 -33.87 5.72
N GLU A 228 5.62 -34.92 4.92
CA GLU A 228 5.82 -34.84 3.48
C GLU A 228 4.60 -34.23 2.76
N ALA A 229 3.38 -34.65 3.13
CA ALA A 229 2.15 -34.08 2.58
C ALA A 229 2.06 -32.56 2.83
N PHE A 230 2.45 -32.12 4.04
CA PHE A 230 2.50 -30.70 4.38
C PHE A 230 3.56 -29.96 3.55
N ALA A 231 4.77 -30.52 3.42
CA ALA A 231 5.86 -29.92 2.65
C ALA A 231 5.45 -29.72 1.19
N GLU A 232 4.93 -30.77 0.55
CA GLU A 232 4.51 -30.72 -0.84
C GLU A 232 3.36 -29.72 -1.05
N LEU A 233 2.33 -29.72 -0.20
CA LEU A 233 1.21 -28.78 -0.34
C LEU A 233 1.64 -27.33 -0.11
N ARG A 234 2.57 -27.09 0.82
CA ARG A 234 3.17 -25.76 1.07
C ARG A 234 3.91 -25.27 -0.17
N ASP A 235 4.66 -26.15 -0.84
CA ASP A 235 5.41 -25.82 -2.06
C ASP A 235 4.45 -25.51 -3.21
N SER A 236 3.43 -26.34 -3.44
CA SER A 236 2.39 -26.08 -4.45
C SER A 236 1.66 -24.76 -4.24
N MET A 237 1.25 -24.47 -3.00
CA MET A 237 0.50 -23.26 -2.68
C MET A 237 1.36 -22.00 -2.76
N TYR A 238 2.65 -22.11 -2.45
CA TYR A 238 3.60 -21.02 -2.66
C TYR A 238 3.81 -20.76 -4.17
N ILE A 239 4.08 -21.79 -4.97
CA ILE A 239 4.23 -21.66 -6.43
C ILE A 239 2.95 -21.08 -7.05
N LEU A 240 1.77 -21.54 -6.63
CA LEU A 240 0.48 -21.00 -7.09
C LEU A 240 0.33 -19.51 -6.77
N SER A 241 0.77 -19.07 -5.58
CA SER A 241 0.78 -17.64 -5.23
C SER A 241 1.72 -16.82 -6.13
N VAL A 242 2.82 -17.40 -6.60
CA VAL A 242 3.74 -16.77 -7.56
C VAL A 242 3.10 -16.69 -8.95
N PHE A 243 2.48 -17.79 -9.43
CA PHE A 243 1.76 -17.79 -10.70
C PHE A 243 0.65 -16.75 -10.75
N ASN A 244 -0.02 -16.49 -9.62
CA ASN A 244 -1.05 -15.45 -9.52
C ASN A 244 -0.55 -14.03 -9.90
N GLN A 245 0.76 -13.79 -9.86
CA GLN A 245 1.37 -12.51 -10.19
C GLN A 245 1.71 -12.33 -11.67
N PHE A 246 1.54 -13.37 -12.48
CA PHE A 246 1.81 -13.34 -13.91
C PHE A 246 0.50 -13.45 -14.69
N ALA A 247 0.40 -12.71 -15.79
CA ALA A 247 -0.70 -12.86 -16.74
C ALA A 247 -0.59 -14.21 -17.45
N PHE A 248 -1.73 -14.77 -17.87
CA PHE A 248 -1.77 -15.97 -18.72
C PHE A 248 -2.46 -15.66 -20.03
N ASN A 249 -2.08 -16.37 -21.10
CA ASN A 249 -2.78 -16.28 -22.37
C ASN A 249 -4.17 -16.90 -22.27
N HIS A 250 -5.19 -16.24 -22.84
CA HIS A 250 -6.60 -16.64 -22.73
C HIS A 250 -7.08 -17.58 -23.85
N GLU A 251 -6.17 -18.04 -24.73
CA GLU A 251 -6.53 -18.87 -25.89
C GLU A 251 -7.20 -20.19 -25.50
N ASP A 252 -6.68 -20.89 -24.47
CA ASP A 252 -7.23 -22.17 -24.00
C ASP A 252 -7.20 -22.28 -22.47
N PRO A 253 -8.27 -21.82 -21.78
CA PRO A 253 -8.33 -21.79 -20.32
C PRO A 253 -8.43 -23.20 -19.70
N SER A 254 -9.06 -24.17 -20.37
CA SER A 254 -9.20 -25.53 -19.82
C SER A 254 -7.88 -26.27 -19.85
N ARG A 255 -7.15 -26.24 -20.97
CA ARG A 255 -5.81 -26.81 -21.05
C ARG A 255 -4.85 -26.16 -20.04
N THR A 256 -4.95 -24.84 -19.85
CA THR A 256 -4.10 -24.11 -18.89
C THR A 256 -4.36 -24.57 -17.46
N ALA A 257 -5.63 -24.66 -17.06
CA ALA A 257 -6.00 -25.15 -15.74
C ALA A 257 -5.54 -26.60 -15.53
N ASP A 258 -5.77 -27.48 -16.50
CA ASP A 258 -5.43 -28.90 -16.41
C ASP A 258 -3.92 -29.12 -16.29
N ILE A 259 -3.09 -28.41 -17.07
CA ILE A 259 -1.63 -28.49 -16.98
C ILE A 259 -1.18 -27.99 -15.61
N LEU A 260 -1.71 -26.86 -15.16
CA LEU A 260 -1.31 -26.25 -13.89
C LEU A 260 -1.73 -27.10 -12.68
N GLU A 261 -2.92 -27.69 -12.71
CA GLU A 261 -3.37 -28.62 -11.66
C GLU A 261 -2.50 -29.88 -11.61
N PHE A 262 -2.16 -30.46 -12.77
CA PHE A 262 -1.24 -31.59 -12.84
C PHE A 262 0.15 -31.20 -12.32
N ALA A 263 0.69 -30.06 -12.78
CA ALA A 263 2.00 -29.56 -12.38
C ALA A 263 2.08 -29.35 -10.86
N LEU A 264 1.02 -28.78 -10.27
CA LEU A 264 1.01 -28.42 -8.86
C LEU A 264 0.65 -29.56 -7.92
N PHE A 265 -0.17 -30.54 -8.32
CA PHE A 265 -0.71 -31.54 -7.38
C PHE A 265 -0.35 -32.99 -7.72
N SER A 266 0.30 -33.25 -8.86
CA SER A 266 0.71 -34.61 -9.23
C SER A 266 1.92 -35.08 -8.42
N ARG A 267 1.90 -36.37 -8.07
CA ARG A 267 3.04 -37.09 -7.44
C ARG A 267 3.74 -38.03 -8.42
N ALA A 268 3.30 -38.07 -9.68
CA ALA A 268 3.89 -38.94 -10.70
C ALA A 268 5.26 -38.42 -11.15
N ASN A 269 6.10 -39.32 -11.68
CA ASN A 269 7.31 -39.00 -12.42
C ASN A 269 8.22 -37.98 -11.72
N GLU A 270 8.56 -38.17 -10.44
CA GLU A 270 9.50 -37.31 -9.66
C GLU A 270 9.16 -35.81 -9.62
N LEU A 271 7.95 -35.42 -10.04
CA LEU A 271 7.49 -34.03 -10.03
C LEU A 271 7.50 -33.37 -8.63
N PRO A 272 7.32 -34.09 -7.50
CA PRO A 272 7.53 -33.53 -6.18
C PRO A 272 8.92 -32.93 -5.97
N ILE A 273 9.98 -33.55 -6.51
CA ILE A 273 11.37 -33.09 -6.34
C ILE A 273 11.56 -31.77 -7.09
N ILE A 274 11.11 -31.70 -8.35
CA ILE A 274 11.21 -30.48 -9.17
C ILE A 274 10.40 -29.34 -8.54
N ARG A 275 9.20 -29.62 -8.01
CA ARG A 275 8.41 -28.63 -7.26
C ARG A 275 9.15 -28.09 -6.05
N GLN A 276 9.80 -28.96 -5.28
CA GLN A 276 10.56 -28.58 -4.10
C GLN A 276 11.76 -27.70 -4.47
N GLU A 277 12.51 -28.06 -5.53
CA GLU A 277 13.63 -27.28 -6.04
C GLU A 277 13.19 -25.88 -6.49
N LEU A 278 12.11 -25.81 -7.28
CA LEU A 278 11.54 -24.54 -7.72
C LEU A 278 11.07 -23.69 -6.52
N ALA A 279 10.30 -24.27 -5.60
CA ALA A 279 9.79 -23.55 -4.44
C ALA A 279 10.93 -23.03 -3.55
N THR A 280 12.00 -23.81 -3.38
CA THR A 280 13.19 -23.40 -2.62
C THR A 280 13.92 -22.24 -3.32
N SER A 281 14.14 -22.34 -4.64
CA SER A 281 14.72 -21.25 -5.43
C SER A 281 13.90 -19.96 -5.32
N LEU A 282 12.58 -20.06 -5.48
CA LEU A 282 11.66 -18.92 -5.40
C LEU A 282 11.55 -18.30 -4.00
N ARG A 283 11.74 -19.08 -2.92
CA ARG A 283 11.79 -18.54 -1.54
C ARG A 283 13.10 -17.82 -1.27
N ARG A 284 14.22 -18.37 -1.75
CA ARG A 284 15.54 -17.76 -1.63
C ARG A 284 15.64 -16.44 -2.40
N ASP A 285 14.99 -16.37 -3.56
CA ASP A 285 14.94 -15.18 -4.41
C ASP A 285 13.88 -14.15 -3.95
N ARG A 286 13.23 -14.32 -2.79
CA ARG A 286 12.26 -13.36 -2.24
C ARG A 286 12.98 -12.17 -1.58
N LYS A 287 12.52 -10.93 -1.83
CA LYS A 287 13.15 -9.74 -1.24
C LYS A 287 12.83 -9.58 0.26
N HIS A 288 13.88 -9.41 1.06
CA HIS A 288 13.81 -9.05 2.48
C HIS A 288 13.88 -7.52 2.68
N GLY A 289 12.92 -6.78 2.13
CA GLY A 289 12.83 -5.31 2.27
C GLY A 289 11.93 -4.83 3.41
N VAL A 290 11.33 -5.75 4.18
CA VAL A 290 10.21 -5.44 5.09
C VAL A 290 10.63 -4.51 6.23
N VAL A 291 11.79 -4.76 6.84
CA VAL A 291 12.27 -3.99 8.01
C VAL A 291 12.47 -2.52 7.64
N GLN A 292 13.05 -2.25 6.47
CA GLN A 292 13.27 -0.88 5.99
C GLN A 292 11.96 -0.13 5.77
N VAL A 293 10.94 -0.82 5.25
CA VAL A 293 9.60 -0.24 5.04
C VAL A 293 8.89 0.03 6.36
N LEU A 294 8.98 -0.88 7.33
CA LEU A 294 8.43 -0.65 8.66
C LEU A 294 9.04 0.58 9.34
N LEU A 295 10.35 0.82 9.14
CA LEU A 295 11.01 2.02 9.65
C LEU A 295 10.47 3.31 8.98
N SER A 296 10.27 3.30 7.66
CA SER A 296 9.66 4.43 6.95
C SER A 296 8.23 4.70 7.37
N ILE A 297 7.43 3.64 7.57
CA ILE A 297 6.06 3.75 8.08
C ILE A 297 6.06 4.33 9.49
N PHE A 298 6.93 3.84 10.36
CA PHE A 298 7.09 4.38 11.71
C PHE A 298 7.39 5.88 11.67
N TRP A 299 8.33 6.30 10.81
CA TRP A 299 8.67 7.70 10.65
C TRP A 299 7.49 8.54 10.14
N PHE A 300 6.70 8.02 9.20
CA PHE A 300 5.46 8.67 8.74
C PHE A 300 4.46 8.86 9.89
N LEU A 301 4.26 7.83 10.73
CA LEU A 301 3.36 7.91 11.88
C LEU A 301 3.84 8.93 12.93
N VAL A 302 5.15 8.99 13.19
CA VAL A 302 5.75 10.00 14.07
C VAL A 302 5.54 11.41 13.51
N ALA A 303 5.82 11.61 12.22
CA ALA A 303 5.60 12.89 11.55
C ALA A 303 4.13 13.33 11.65
N LEU A 304 3.19 12.41 11.39
CA LEU A 304 1.76 12.68 11.53
C LEU A 304 1.37 13.03 12.97
N ALA A 305 1.87 12.30 13.97
CA ALA A 305 1.59 12.60 15.37
C ALA A 305 2.10 14.00 15.78
N ILE A 306 3.30 14.38 15.34
CA ILE A 306 3.87 15.71 15.58
C ILE A 306 3.04 16.78 14.86
N SER A 307 2.61 16.54 13.61
CA SER A 307 1.76 17.49 12.88
C SER A 307 0.39 17.68 13.53
N ILE A 308 -0.21 16.60 14.06
CA ILE A 308 -1.45 16.69 14.84
C ILE A 308 -1.21 17.55 16.08
N PHE A 309 -0.15 17.28 16.85
CA PHE A 309 0.18 18.06 18.04
C PHE A 309 0.40 19.55 17.71
N LYS A 310 1.18 19.87 16.67
CA LYS A 310 1.41 21.25 16.22
C LYS A 310 0.11 21.95 15.80
N ALA A 311 -0.74 21.28 15.01
CA ALA A 311 -2.01 21.85 14.55
C ALA A 311 -2.96 22.16 15.72
N PHE A 312 -3.11 21.24 16.69
CA PHE A 312 -3.99 21.47 17.83
C PHE A 312 -3.39 22.42 18.89
N GLY A 313 -2.06 22.53 18.98
CA GLY A 313 -1.39 23.52 19.84
C GLY A 313 -1.56 24.96 19.34
N GLU A 314 -1.47 25.15 18.03
CA GLU A 314 -1.65 26.44 17.35
C GLU A 314 -3.00 26.50 16.63
N LEU A 315 -4.07 26.16 17.36
CA LEU A 315 -5.42 26.12 16.81
C LEU A 315 -5.79 27.45 16.13
N GLY A 316 -6.22 27.38 14.87
CA GLY A 316 -6.53 28.56 14.05
C GLY A 316 -5.40 29.03 13.12
N ASP A 317 -4.16 28.53 13.26
CA ASP A 317 -3.12 28.84 12.26
C ASP A 317 -3.32 28.04 10.97
N ASN A 318 -3.52 28.75 9.85
CA ASN A 318 -3.71 28.13 8.55
C ASN A 318 -2.50 27.29 8.14
N SER A 319 -1.28 27.70 8.52
CA SER A 319 -0.09 26.99 8.03
C SER A 319 0.08 25.62 8.66
N THR A 320 -0.14 25.48 9.96
CA THR A 320 -0.13 24.17 10.65
C THR A 320 -1.28 23.27 10.21
N ALA A 321 -2.49 23.82 10.03
CA ALA A 321 -3.67 23.10 9.58
C ALA A 321 -3.47 22.45 8.20
N HIS A 322 -2.99 23.24 7.24
CA HIS A 322 -2.78 22.75 5.88
C HIS A 322 -1.56 21.82 5.78
N ASN A 323 -0.57 21.96 6.67
CA ASN A 323 0.52 21.01 6.79
C ASN A 323 0.00 19.64 7.25
N LEU A 324 -0.88 19.60 8.26
CA LEU A 324 -1.57 18.38 8.69
C LEU A 324 -2.43 17.79 7.56
N ALA A 325 -3.19 18.62 6.85
CA ALA A 325 -4.06 18.18 5.76
C ALA A 325 -3.27 17.48 4.62
N LEU A 326 -2.06 17.95 4.31
CA LEU A 326 -1.17 17.28 3.35
C LEU A 326 -0.80 15.86 3.80
N GLY A 327 -0.48 15.69 5.09
CA GLY A 327 -0.21 14.38 5.68
C GLY A 327 -1.40 13.42 5.60
N LEU A 328 -2.59 13.92 5.94
CA LEU A 328 -3.83 13.14 5.87
C LEU A 328 -4.18 12.74 4.43
N LEU A 329 -3.99 13.64 3.46
CA LEU A 329 -4.18 13.35 2.04
C LEU A 329 -3.32 12.17 1.59
N MET A 330 -2.09 12.07 2.12
CA MET A 330 -1.10 11.07 1.74
C MET A 330 -1.11 9.82 2.63
N SER A 331 -2.05 9.70 3.57
CA SER A 331 -2.12 8.58 4.52
C SER A 331 -2.43 7.22 3.86
N TRP A 332 -2.99 7.21 2.65
CA TRP A 332 -3.14 5.98 1.85
C TRP A 332 -1.81 5.45 1.30
N LEU A 333 -0.76 6.29 1.18
CA LEU A 333 0.51 5.87 0.59
C LEU A 333 1.27 4.85 1.46
N PRO A 334 1.44 5.05 2.79
CA PRO A 334 1.99 4.01 3.67
C PRO A 334 1.24 2.68 3.56
N VAL A 335 -0.08 2.73 3.39
CA VAL A 335 -0.93 1.54 3.21
C VAL A 335 -0.58 0.85 1.89
N LEU A 336 -0.52 1.61 0.78
CA LEU A 336 -0.15 1.08 -0.54
C LEU A 336 1.26 0.47 -0.54
N THR A 337 2.24 1.15 0.06
CA THR A 337 3.61 0.65 0.17
C THR A 337 3.63 -0.66 0.96
N SER A 338 2.93 -0.71 2.10
CA SER A 338 2.80 -1.92 2.92
C SER A 338 2.17 -3.08 2.15
N THR A 339 1.04 -2.85 1.47
CA THR A 339 0.38 -3.90 0.70
C THR A 339 1.24 -4.37 -0.47
N SER A 340 1.92 -3.47 -1.18
CA SER A 340 2.76 -3.82 -2.33
C SER A 340 3.96 -4.69 -1.95
N LEU A 341 4.45 -4.53 -0.71
CA LEU A 341 5.51 -5.31 -0.13
C LEU A 341 5.04 -6.72 0.27
N VAL A 342 3.85 -6.83 0.87
CA VAL A 342 3.27 -8.14 1.19
C VAL A 342 2.97 -8.94 -0.08
N ASP A 343 2.51 -8.26 -1.14
CA ASP A 343 2.31 -8.83 -2.48
C ASP A 343 3.64 -9.14 -3.20
N ARG A 344 4.79 -8.64 -2.76
CA ARG A 344 6.06 -8.86 -3.47
C ARG A 344 6.58 -10.29 -3.28
N ASN A 345 6.69 -11.05 -4.37
CA ASN A 345 7.33 -12.37 -4.35
C ASN A 345 8.71 -12.43 -5.02
N PRO A 346 8.93 -12.02 -6.30
CA PRO A 346 10.23 -12.20 -6.94
C PRO A 346 11.17 -10.98 -6.83
N THR A 347 12.49 -11.24 -6.72
CA THR A 347 13.56 -10.25 -6.91
C THR A 347 13.70 -9.82 -8.37
N SER A 348 13.60 -10.78 -9.30
CA SER A 348 13.72 -10.63 -10.74
C SER A 348 12.51 -11.27 -11.44
N GLU A 349 11.66 -10.43 -12.03
CA GLU A 349 10.45 -10.89 -12.72
C GLU A 349 10.75 -11.77 -13.94
N ASP A 350 11.80 -11.45 -14.69
CA ASP A 350 12.15 -12.15 -15.93
C ASP A 350 12.75 -13.54 -15.62
N ARG A 351 13.61 -13.65 -14.59
CA ARG A 351 14.16 -14.94 -14.15
C ARG A 351 13.07 -15.87 -13.64
N VAL A 352 12.21 -15.37 -12.76
CA VAL A 352 11.11 -16.18 -12.21
C VAL A 352 10.15 -16.63 -13.29
N ARG A 353 9.89 -15.80 -14.32
CA ARG A 353 9.10 -16.22 -15.47
C ARG A 353 9.75 -17.40 -16.22
N ILE A 354 11.07 -17.37 -16.43
CA ILE A 354 11.81 -18.45 -17.09
C ILE A 354 11.74 -19.73 -16.26
N ASP A 355 11.98 -19.64 -14.95
CA ASP A 355 11.93 -20.80 -14.05
C ASP A 355 10.53 -21.43 -14.00
N LEU A 356 9.47 -20.62 -13.96
CA LEU A 356 8.09 -21.09 -14.01
C LEU A 356 7.73 -21.72 -15.36
N ALA A 357 8.19 -21.14 -16.47
CA ALA A 357 7.95 -21.69 -17.81
C ALA A 357 8.69 -23.02 -18.00
N ALA A 358 9.93 -23.13 -17.52
CA ALA A 358 10.71 -24.36 -17.52
C ALA A 358 10.01 -25.45 -16.69
N PHE A 359 9.51 -25.10 -15.51
CA PHE A 359 8.72 -26.01 -14.67
C PHE A 359 7.46 -26.52 -15.36
N LEU A 360 6.68 -25.65 -16.00
CA LEU A 360 5.48 -26.06 -16.75
C LEU A 360 5.85 -26.97 -17.93
N ARG A 361 6.92 -26.64 -18.67
CA ARG A 361 7.41 -27.44 -19.79
C ARG A 361 7.78 -28.86 -19.35
N GLU A 362 8.57 -28.98 -18.29
CA GLU A 362 8.97 -30.26 -17.72
C GLU A 362 7.75 -31.07 -17.25
N SER A 363 6.76 -30.40 -16.63
CA SER A 363 5.54 -31.05 -16.17
C SER A 363 4.68 -31.61 -17.32
N GLU A 364 4.59 -30.91 -18.45
CA GLU A 364 3.83 -31.38 -19.62
C GLU A 364 4.58 -32.49 -20.36
N THR A 365 5.91 -32.39 -20.50
CA THR A 365 6.72 -33.48 -21.07
C THR A 365 6.52 -34.78 -20.31
N ARG A 366 6.48 -34.73 -18.97
CA ARG A 366 6.20 -35.90 -18.13
C ARG A 366 4.74 -36.38 -18.19
N ARG A 367 3.80 -35.57 -18.70
CA ARG A 367 2.38 -35.94 -18.85
C ARG A 367 2.05 -36.50 -20.23
N LEU A 368 2.44 -35.81 -21.30
CA LEU A 368 2.01 -36.07 -22.68
C LEU A 368 3.13 -36.57 -23.60
N HIS A 369 4.36 -36.73 -23.11
CA HIS A 369 5.58 -37.11 -23.85
C HIS A 369 6.03 -36.11 -24.94
N VAL A 370 5.14 -35.35 -25.59
CA VAL A 370 5.48 -34.28 -26.55
C VAL A 370 4.95 -32.92 -26.03
N PRO A 371 5.84 -31.98 -25.66
CA PRO A 371 5.41 -30.68 -25.16
C PRO A 371 4.88 -29.78 -26.30
N GLY A 372 3.83 -29.02 -26.01
CA GLY A 372 3.36 -27.92 -26.85
C GLY A 372 4.15 -26.62 -26.62
N ASN A 373 3.69 -25.52 -27.24
CA ASN A 373 4.28 -24.19 -27.05
C ASN A 373 3.87 -23.54 -25.70
N ILE A 374 4.25 -24.16 -24.58
CA ILE A 374 3.95 -23.68 -23.20
C ILE A 374 4.56 -22.31 -22.92
N GLU A 375 5.69 -21.97 -23.54
CA GLU A 375 6.36 -20.68 -23.32
C GLU A 375 5.47 -19.48 -23.67
N ARG A 376 4.44 -19.68 -24.51
CA ARG A 376 3.43 -18.66 -24.84
C ARG A 376 2.30 -18.55 -23.81
N MET A 377 2.15 -19.53 -22.93
CA MET A 377 1.08 -19.54 -21.92
C MET A 377 1.31 -18.50 -20.83
N LEU A 378 2.56 -18.34 -20.37
CA LEU A 378 2.91 -17.40 -19.30
C LEU A 378 3.26 -16.02 -19.87
N GLY A 379 2.47 -15.02 -19.52
CA GLY A 379 2.58 -13.64 -19.95
C GLY A 379 3.54 -12.80 -19.11
N ARG A 380 3.29 -11.49 -19.10
CA ARG A 380 4.11 -10.51 -18.34
C ARG A 380 3.73 -10.52 -16.87
N PHE A 381 4.60 -9.94 -16.05
CA PHE A 381 4.36 -9.76 -14.62
C PHE A 381 3.29 -8.68 -14.40
N GLY A 382 2.13 -9.09 -13.87
CA GLY A 382 0.96 -8.25 -13.61
C GLY A 382 0.73 -7.91 -12.13
N GLY A 383 1.48 -8.55 -11.22
CA GLY A 383 1.44 -8.30 -9.77
C GLY A 383 1.69 -6.83 -9.40
N GLN A 384 1.35 -6.45 -8.16
CA GLN A 384 1.56 -5.09 -7.64
C GLN A 384 0.81 -4.00 -8.43
N ALA A 385 -0.34 -4.36 -9.00
CA ALA A 385 -1.17 -3.51 -9.84
C ALA A 385 -0.47 -2.96 -11.10
N ARG A 386 0.53 -3.67 -11.63
CA ARG A 386 1.27 -3.25 -12.83
C ARG A 386 0.44 -3.35 -14.11
N GLU A 387 -0.47 -4.32 -14.16
CA GLU A 387 -1.39 -4.51 -15.27
C GLU A 387 -2.83 -4.17 -14.88
N LYS A 388 -3.57 -3.59 -15.84
CA LYS A 388 -5.00 -3.30 -15.69
C LYS A 388 -5.80 -4.55 -15.98
N TRP A 389 -6.85 -4.77 -15.20
CA TRP A 389 -7.73 -5.94 -15.30
C TRP A 389 -7.00 -7.28 -15.17
N HIS A 390 -5.84 -7.28 -14.48
CA HIS A 390 -5.15 -8.52 -14.12
C HIS A 390 -5.99 -9.27 -13.09
N TYR A 391 -6.52 -10.41 -13.50
CA TYR A 391 -7.10 -11.42 -12.62
C TYR A 391 -6.12 -12.58 -12.59
N GLY A 392 -5.58 -12.93 -11.42
CA GLY A 392 -4.62 -14.02 -11.34
C GLY A 392 -5.31 -15.39 -11.37
N ILE A 393 -4.62 -16.41 -11.87
CA ILE A 393 -5.16 -17.77 -12.06
C ILE A 393 -5.45 -18.50 -10.74
N ALA A 394 -4.87 -18.07 -9.63
CA ALA A 394 -4.97 -18.82 -8.39
C ALA A 394 -6.38 -18.76 -7.79
N HIS A 395 -7.14 -17.67 -8.00
CA HIS A 395 -8.50 -17.60 -7.46
C HIS A 395 -9.41 -18.70 -8.00
N SER A 396 -9.33 -18.99 -9.30
CA SER A 396 -10.16 -20.03 -9.92
C SER A 396 -9.74 -21.43 -9.47
N ILE A 397 -8.43 -21.70 -9.40
CA ILE A 397 -7.90 -22.97 -8.89
C ILE A 397 -8.30 -23.19 -7.43
N LEU A 398 -8.15 -22.16 -6.58
CA LEU A 398 -8.52 -22.23 -5.16
C LEU A 398 -10.04 -22.39 -5.01
N SER A 399 -10.84 -21.65 -5.77
CA SER A 399 -12.30 -21.76 -5.70
C SER A 399 -12.78 -23.13 -6.18
N ASN A 400 -12.15 -23.71 -7.20
CA ASN A 400 -12.41 -25.08 -7.64
C ASN A 400 -12.01 -26.10 -6.55
N LEU A 401 -10.84 -25.89 -5.91
CA LEU A 401 -10.38 -26.71 -4.80
C LEU A 401 -11.41 -26.70 -3.65
N GLU A 402 -11.89 -25.53 -3.27
CA GLU A 402 -12.85 -25.37 -2.18
C GLU A 402 -14.20 -26.00 -2.52
N ARG A 403 -14.70 -25.84 -3.75
CA ARG A 403 -15.98 -26.42 -4.19
C ARG A 403 -15.97 -27.95 -4.14
N ASN A 404 -14.86 -28.59 -4.52
CA ASN A 404 -14.73 -30.06 -4.57
C ASN A 404 -14.41 -30.71 -3.21
N LEU A 405 -14.21 -29.94 -2.15
CA LEU A 405 -14.06 -30.47 -0.79
C LEU A 405 -15.44 -30.71 -0.16
N ASP A 406 -15.70 -31.95 0.26
CA ASP A 406 -16.94 -32.33 0.96
C ASP A 406 -17.10 -31.54 2.27
N ASP A 407 -18.33 -31.30 2.75
CA ASP A 407 -18.58 -30.53 4.00
C ASP A 407 -17.87 -31.18 5.22
N ASN A 408 -17.72 -32.51 5.26
CA ASN A 408 -16.91 -33.20 6.28
C ASN A 408 -15.40 -32.96 6.11
N GLN A 409 -14.89 -32.90 4.88
CA GLN A 409 -13.48 -32.60 4.57
C GLN A 409 -13.14 -31.12 4.79
N ARG A 410 -14.12 -30.20 4.66
CA ARG A 410 -13.98 -28.78 5.03
C ARG A 410 -13.91 -28.57 6.55
N ASN A 411 -14.63 -29.40 7.30
CA ASN A 411 -14.71 -29.30 8.77
C ASN A 411 -13.62 -30.10 9.50
N GLU A 412 -13.13 -31.19 8.91
CA GLU A 412 -12.09 -32.06 9.50
C GLU A 412 -10.72 -31.89 8.83
N ARG A 413 -9.65 -32.05 9.64
CA ARG A 413 -8.23 -31.94 9.22
C ARG A 413 -7.76 -33.17 8.41
N GLN A 414 -8.53 -33.56 7.39
CA GLN A 414 -8.20 -34.70 6.53
C GLN A 414 -7.64 -34.28 5.18
N LEU A 415 -7.42 -32.97 4.95
CA LEU A 415 -6.94 -32.46 3.66
C LEU A 415 -5.61 -33.09 3.23
N HIS A 416 -4.71 -33.38 4.18
CA HIS A 416 -3.48 -34.14 3.87
C HIS A 416 -3.78 -35.55 3.37
N ARG A 417 -4.83 -36.24 3.87
CA ARG A 417 -5.20 -37.58 3.40
C ARG A 417 -5.70 -37.56 1.97
N VAL A 418 -6.55 -36.58 1.63
CA VAL A 418 -7.06 -36.40 0.26
C VAL A 418 -5.91 -36.06 -0.69
N TYR A 419 -4.96 -35.23 -0.25
CA TYR A 419 -3.74 -34.88 -0.99
C TYR A 419 -2.85 -36.09 -1.21
N TRP A 420 -2.60 -36.84 -0.14
CA TRP A 420 -1.74 -38.02 -0.16
C TRP A 420 -2.31 -39.17 -0.99
N ALA A 421 -3.63 -39.39 -0.92
CA ALA A 421 -4.32 -40.42 -1.68
C ALA A 421 -4.31 -40.16 -3.20
N GLY A 422 -3.78 -39.03 -3.67
CA GLY A 422 -3.84 -38.62 -5.07
C GLY A 422 -5.26 -38.29 -5.55
N GLU A 423 -6.25 -38.32 -4.65
CA GLU A 423 -7.66 -38.04 -4.93
C GLU A 423 -7.86 -36.63 -5.50
N PHE A 424 -6.98 -35.68 -5.19
CA PHE A 424 -7.04 -34.33 -5.75
C PHE A 424 -6.85 -34.26 -7.26
N VAL A 425 -6.02 -35.12 -7.84
CA VAL A 425 -5.78 -35.16 -9.29
C VAL A 425 -6.82 -36.06 -9.94
N THR A 426 -7.10 -37.23 -9.36
CA THR A 426 -8.05 -38.21 -9.94
C THR A 426 -9.51 -37.77 -9.90
N ARG A 427 -9.99 -37.10 -8.82
CA ARG A 427 -11.36 -36.54 -8.79
C ARG A 427 -11.55 -35.40 -9.79
N ARG A 428 -10.49 -34.68 -10.19
CA ARG A 428 -10.56 -33.49 -11.06
C ARG A 428 -10.32 -33.76 -12.54
N VAL A 429 -9.46 -34.72 -12.89
CA VAL A 429 -9.30 -35.15 -14.30
C VAL A 429 -10.63 -35.67 -14.89
N GLY A 430 -11.57 -36.12 -14.05
CA GLY A 430 -12.93 -36.51 -14.48
C GLY A 430 -13.97 -35.37 -14.55
N ASN A 431 -13.75 -34.22 -13.90
CA ASN A 431 -14.68 -33.10 -13.80
C ASN A 431 -13.94 -31.79 -14.14
N SER A 432 -13.78 -31.50 -15.43
CA SER A 432 -13.11 -30.30 -15.95
C SER A 432 -13.72 -29.02 -15.37
N VAL A 433 -12.90 -28.00 -15.10
CA VAL A 433 -13.37 -26.66 -14.72
C VAL A 433 -14.28 -26.12 -15.84
N PRO A 434 -15.51 -25.67 -15.56
CA PRO A 434 -16.36 -25.06 -16.57
C PRO A 434 -15.62 -23.89 -17.23
N HIS A 435 -15.50 -23.93 -18.56
CA HIS A 435 -14.68 -23.04 -19.41
C HIS A 435 -14.87 -21.53 -19.18
N GLY A 436 -15.98 -21.11 -18.56
CA GLY A 436 -16.27 -19.71 -18.27
C GLY A 436 -15.73 -19.18 -16.94
N ASP A 437 -15.29 -20.03 -16.01
CA ASP A 437 -15.09 -19.63 -14.59
C ASP A 437 -13.65 -19.25 -14.22
N LEU A 438 -12.70 -19.33 -15.16
CA LEU A 438 -11.27 -19.10 -14.85
C LEU A 438 -10.92 -17.61 -14.65
N TRP A 439 -11.66 -16.74 -15.35
CA TRP A 439 -11.40 -15.29 -15.42
C TRP A 439 -12.64 -14.44 -15.08
N THR A 440 -13.68 -15.06 -14.51
CA THR A 440 -14.91 -14.36 -14.14
C THR A 440 -14.73 -13.57 -12.86
N PHE A 441 -15.28 -12.35 -12.88
CA PHE A 441 -15.35 -11.48 -11.71
C PHE A 441 -16.29 -12.06 -10.66
N ASP A 442 -15.76 -12.30 -9.44
CA ASP A 442 -16.52 -12.84 -8.32
C ASP A 442 -17.05 -11.69 -7.43
N LEU A 443 -18.33 -11.73 -7.05
CA LEU A 443 -18.97 -10.70 -6.22
C LEU A 443 -18.36 -10.60 -4.82
N ILE A 444 -17.71 -11.67 -4.35
CA ILE A 444 -16.98 -11.68 -3.07
C ILE A 444 -15.82 -10.67 -3.11
N GLU A 445 -15.32 -10.33 -4.30
CA GLU A 445 -14.23 -9.37 -4.49
C GLU A 445 -14.63 -7.90 -4.31
N ILE A 446 -15.93 -7.59 -4.22
CA ILE A 446 -16.45 -6.24 -3.94
C ILE A 446 -15.91 -5.71 -2.61
N TRP A 447 -15.61 -6.58 -1.64
CA TRP A 447 -15.11 -6.13 -0.34
C TRP A 447 -13.74 -5.46 -0.43
N GLN A 448 -12.82 -6.03 -1.20
CA GLN A 448 -11.48 -5.47 -1.42
C GLN A 448 -11.58 -4.16 -2.20
N MET A 449 -12.53 -4.07 -3.13
CA MET A 449 -12.87 -2.82 -3.84
C MET A 449 -13.34 -1.74 -2.87
N CYS A 450 -14.32 -2.05 -2.01
CA CYS A 450 -14.85 -1.13 -1.01
C CYS A 450 -13.77 -0.71 -0.02
N THR A 451 -12.92 -1.64 0.43
CA THR A 451 -11.82 -1.36 1.37
C THR A 451 -10.79 -0.42 0.73
N ALA A 452 -10.37 -0.68 -0.51
CA ALA A 452 -9.47 0.20 -1.25
C ALA A 452 -10.08 1.59 -1.46
N GLY A 453 -11.37 1.64 -1.81
CA GLY A 453 -12.13 2.88 -1.96
C GLY A 453 -12.17 3.69 -0.67
N LEU A 454 -12.54 3.07 0.45
CA LEU A 454 -12.57 3.70 1.78
C LEU A 454 -11.19 4.22 2.21
N ILE A 455 -10.12 3.44 2.03
CA ILE A 455 -8.76 3.87 2.40
C ILE A 455 -8.42 5.22 1.75
N VAL A 456 -8.59 5.35 0.43
CA VAL A 456 -8.19 6.58 -0.27
C VAL A 456 -9.21 7.70 -0.07
N THR A 457 -10.51 7.40 -0.14
CA THR A 457 -11.55 8.43 -0.03
C THR A 457 -11.59 9.05 1.36
N LEU A 458 -11.46 8.27 2.44
CA LEU A 458 -11.40 8.81 3.80
C LEU A 458 -10.16 9.69 4.02
N SER A 459 -9.02 9.29 3.45
CA SER A 459 -7.77 10.07 3.47
C SER A 459 -7.96 11.44 2.80
N ALA A 460 -8.44 11.44 1.55
CA ALA A 460 -8.66 12.66 0.77
C ALA A 460 -9.76 13.54 1.36
N PHE A 461 -10.84 12.93 1.86
CA PHE A 461 -11.96 13.66 2.46
C PHE A 461 -11.58 14.25 3.82
N GLY A 462 -10.78 13.57 4.64
CA GLY A 462 -10.23 14.15 5.87
C GLY A 462 -9.39 15.41 5.61
N ALA A 463 -8.51 15.36 4.61
CA ALA A 463 -7.73 16.52 4.17
C ALA A 463 -8.60 17.65 3.62
N PHE A 464 -9.61 17.31 2.81
CA PHE A 464 -10.62 18.25 2.30
C PHE A 464 -11.36 18.95 3.44
N CYS A 465 -11.87 18.21 4.42
CA CYS A 465 -12.59 18.76 5.56
C CYS A 465 -11.74 19.76 6.34
N ILE A 466 -10.47 19.44 6.64
CA ILE A 466 -9.59 20.40 7.31
C ILE A 466 -9.45 21.66 6.46
N SER A 467 -9.06 21.54 5.18
CA SER A 467 -8.85 22.72 4.33
C SER A 467 -10.12 23.52 4.01
N TYR A 468 -11.30 22.90 4.02
CA TYR A 468 -12.58 23.57 3.76
C TYR A 468 -13.09 24.35 4.97
N TYR A 469 -12.86 23.84 6.18
CA TYR A 469 -13.28 24.46 7.45
C TYR A 469 -12.16 25.19 8.19
N THR A 470 -10.97 25.29 7.59
CA THR A 470 -9.92 26.24 8.00
C THR A 470 -10.36 27.66 7.58
N PRO A 471 -10.07 28.72 8.37
CA PRO A 471 -10.66 30.05 8.22
C PRO A 471 -10.80 30.55 6.78
N THR A 472 -11.95 31.19 6.47
CA THR A 472 -12.61 31.37 5.16
C THR A 472 -13.32 30.12 4.64
N VAL A 473 -14.34 29.66 5.39
CA VAL A 473 -15.12 28.45 5.06
C VAL A 473 -15.59 28.46 3.60
N GLY A 474 -15.14 27.47 2.82
CA GLY A 474 -15.48 27.34 1.41
C GLY A 474 -14.47 26.57 0.55
N LEU A 475 -14.76 26.54 -0.75
CA LEU A 475 -13.87 25.99 -1.78
C LEU A 475 -12.88 27.07 -2.22
N GLY A 476 -11.64 26.96 -1.73
CA GLY A 476 -10.47 27.68 -2.23
C GLY A 476 -9.58 26.77 -3.08
N CYS A 477 -8.41 27.26 -3.49
CA CYS A 477 -7.49 26.45 -4.31
C CYS A 477 -7.02 25.16 -3.61
N ARG A 478 -6.88 25.17 -2.27
CA ARG A 478 -6.39 24.02 -1.49
C ARG A 478 -7.46 22.94 -1.35
N SER A 479 -8.61 23.29 -0.78
CA SER A 479 -9.76 22.38 -0.63
C SER A 479 -10.27 21.93 -1.99
N GLY A 480 -10.32 22.83 -2.98
CA GLY A 480 -10.61 22.50 -4.37
C GLY A 480 -9.59 21.53 -4.98
N GLY A 481 -8.29 21.72 -4.71
CA GLY A 481 -7.23 20.81 -5.14
C GLY A 481 -7.43 19.37 -4.64
N TYR A 482 -7.69 19.22 -3.34
CA TYR A 482 -7.96 17.92 -2.73
C TYR A 482 -9.23 17.27 -3.28
N MET A 483 -10.29 18.06 -3.49
CA MET A 483 -11.54 17.60 -4.09
C MET A 483 -11.31 17.12 -5.53
N THR A 484 -10.60 17.90 -6.35
CA THR A 484 -10.26 17.52 -7.73
C THR A 484 -9.48 16.21 -7.76
N TYR A 485 -8.49 16.04 -6.89
CA TYR A 485 -7.77 14.77 -6.76
C TYR A 485 -8.73 13.63 -6.42
N GLY A 486 -9.58 13.79 -5.39
CA GLY A 486 -10.56 12.77 -4.98
C GLY A 486 -11.53 12.38 -6.10
N VAL A 487 -12.05 13.36 -6.85
CA VAL A 487 -12.95 13.13 -7.99
C VAL A 487 -12.24 12.40 -9.13
N LEU A 488 -11.01 12.78 -9.47
CA LEU A 488 -10.23 12.11 -10.51
C LEU A 488 -9.89 10.67 -10.12
N VAL A 489 -9.52 10.42 -8.86
CA VAL A 489 -9.29 9.07 -8.34
C VAL A 489 -10.57 8.22 -8.42
N ALA A 490 -11.71 8.76 -7.96
CA ALA A 490 -13.00 8.07 -8.03
C ALA A 490 -13.42 7.79 -9.48
N GLY A 491 -13.19 8.74 -10.38
CA GLY A 491 -13.43 8.58 -11.82
C GLY A 491 -12.56 7.49 -12.43
N CYS A 492 -11.26 7.48 -12.14
CA CYS A 492 -10.34 6.41 -12.58
C CYS A 492 -10.85 5.04 -12.13
N PHE A 493 -11.26 4.92 -10.86
CA PHE A 493 -11.81 3.68 -10.33
C PHE A 493 -13.11 3.27 -11.03
N PHE A 494 -14.03 4.20 -11.26
CA PHE A 494 -15.28 3.92 -11.98
C PHE A 494 -15.04 3.41 -13.41
N PHE A 495 -14.13 4.06 -14.15
CA PHE A 495 -13.77 3.61 -15.51
C PHE A 495 -13.02 2.27 -15.50
N ASP A 496 -12.20 2.01 -14.49
CA ASP A 496 -11.54 0.71 -14.31
C ASP A 496 -12.58 -0.41 -14.10
N LEU A 497 -13.63 -0.16 -13.30
CA LEU A 497 -14.78 -1.06 -13.13
C LEU A 497 -15.55 -1.29 -14.44
N LEU A 498 -15.80 -0.25 -15.23
CA LEU A 498 -16.44 -0.39 -16.54
C LEU A 498 -15.61 -1.26 -17.48
N GLY A 499 -14.27 -1.19 -17.38
CA GLY A 499 -13.36 -2.00 -18.19
C GLY A 499 -13.53 -3.49 -18.00
N TRP A 500 -13.85 -3.95 -16.79
CA TRP A 500 -14.15 -5.36 -16.53
C TRP A 500 -15.34 -5.89 -17.34
N ARG A 501 -16.33 -5.03 -17.64
CA ARG A 501 -17.50 -5.38 -18.46
C ARG A 501 -17.20 -5.29 -19.96
N ALA A 502 -16.25 -4.44 -20.35
CA ALA A 502 -15.86 -4.18 -21.74
C ALA A 502 -14.79 -5.15 -22.30
N THR A 503 -14.30 -6.10 -21.48
CA THR A 503 -13.24 -7.06 -21.84
C THR A 503 -13.51 -7.91 -23.08
N LYS A 504 -14.78 -8.01 -23.52
CA LYS A 504 -15.18 -8.77 -24.71
C LYS A 504 -14.84 -8.08 -26.04
N ASN A 505 -14.68 -6.75 -26.05
CA ASN A 505 -14.44 -5.97 -27.27
C ASN A 505 -12.99 -5.46 -27.34
N GLY A 506 -12.19 -6.03 -28.24
CA GLY A 506 -10.75 -5.74 -28.35
C GLY A 506 -10.40 -4.26 -28.60
N TRP A 507 -11.16 -3.55 -29.44
CA TRP A 507 -10.93 -2.12 -29.66
C TRP A 507 -11.31 -1.25 -28.46
N ALA A 508 -12.43 -1.56 -27.79
CA ALA A 508 -12.92 -0.80 -26.65
C ALA A 508 -11.93 -0.87 -25.46
N ILE A 509 -11.33 -2.03 -25.21
CA ILE A 509 -10.34 -2.19 -24.13
C ILE A 509 -9.04 -1.42 -24.41
N VAL A 510 -8.63 -1.31 -25.68
CA VAL A 510 -7.46 -0.49 -26.06
C VAL A 510 -7.74 0.99 -25.84
N CYS A 511 -8.89 1.50 -26.32
CA CYS A 511 -9.28 2.89 -26.11
C CYS A 511 -9.39 3.23 -24.61
N LEU A 512 -10.05 2.35 -23.83
CA LEU A 512 -10.20 2.55 -22.40
C LEU A 512 -8.85 2.52 -21.66
N ARG A 513 -7.93 1.65 -22.07
CA ARG A 513 -6.57 1.58 -21.49
C ARG A 513 -5.81 2.88 -21.72
N VAL A 514 -5.84 3.43 -22.94
CA VAL A 514 -5.18 4.70 -23.28
C VAL A 514 -5.81 5.84 -22.47
N PHE A 515 -7.14 5.92 -22.44
CA PHE A 515 -7.87 6.94 -21.68
C PHE A 515 -7.57 6.90 -20.17
N LEU A 516 -7.62 5.71 -19.56
CA LEU A 516 -7.27 5.53 -18.15
C LEU A 516 -5.81 5.92 -17.86
N THR A 517 -4.88 5.55 -18.74
CA THR A 517 -3.47 5.90 -18.58
C THR A 517 -3.26 7.41 -18.62
N PHE A 518 -3.97 8.10 -19.50
CA PHE A 518 -3.97 9.57 -19.55
C PHE A 518 -4.49 10.19 -18.25
N LEU A 519 -5.64 9.73 -17.75
CA LEU A 519 -6.21 10.20 -16.48
C LEU A 519 -5.26 9.96 -15.29
N GLU A 520 -4.62 8.80 -15.23
CA GLU A 520 -3.64 8.46 -14.18
C GLU A 520 -2.42 9.38 -14.20
N ILE A 521 -1.90 9.71 -15.39
CA ILE A 521 -0.79 10.66 -15.54
C ILE A 521 -1.23 12.06 -15.11
N CYS A 522 -2.37 12.55 -15.59
CA CYS A 522 -2.90 13.86 -15.22
C CYS A 522 -3.12 13.97 -13.69
N ASN A 523 -3.71 12.95 -13.08
CA ASN A 523 -3.98 12.96 -11.66
C ASN A 523 -2.71 12.83 -10.81
N SER A 524 -1.70 12.10 -11.30
CA SER A 524 -0.37 12.05 -10.66
C SER A 524 0.31 13.41 -10.69
N ILE A 525 0.29 14.09 -11.85
CA ILE A 525 0.81 15.45 -11.99
C ILE A 525 0.07 16.41 -11.05
N TRP A 526 -1.26 16.26 -10.94
CA TRP A 526 -2.06 17.07 -10.03
C TRP A 526 -1.68 16.86 -8.56
N LEU A 527 -1.45 15.61 -8.14
CA LEU A 527 -0.99 15.31 -6.79
C LEU A 527 0.40 15.91 -6.50
N VAL A 528 1.33 15.80 -7.46
CA VAL A 528 2.66 16.43 -7.34
C VAL A 528 2.53 17.95 -7.26
N TYR A 529 1.65 18.56 -8.06
CA TYR A 529 1.36 19.98 -7.99
C TYR A 529 0.84 20.38 -6.61
N ILE A 530 -0.09 19.63 -6.02
CA ILE A 530 -0.60 19.89 -4.66
C ILE A 530 0.55 19.93 -3.64
N ILE A 531 1.44 18.93 -3.69
CA ILE A 531 2.59 18.82 -2.76
C ILE A 531 3.52 20.03 -2.93
N LEU A 532 3.88 20.38 -4.16
CA LEU A 532 4.77 21.52 -4.45
C LEU A 532 4.11 22.85 -4.08
N ALA A 533 2.84 23.04 -4.44
CA ALA A 533 2.09 24.25 -4.17
C ALA A 533 1.90 24.50 -2.67
N GLN A 534 1.67 23.44 -1.90
CA GLN A 534 1.63 23.51 -0.44
C GLN A 534 3.01 23.79 0.16
N THR A 535 4.06 23.14 -0.35
CA THR A 535 5.43 23.26 0.18
C THR A 535 6.02 24.66 -0.01
N PHE A 536 5.89 25.24 -1.20
CA PHE A 536 6.46 26.56 -1.50
C PHE A 536 5.52 27.73 -1.16
N GLY A 537 4.25 27.45 -0.86
CA GLY A 537 3.26 28.49 -0.58
C GLY A 537 2.66 29.13 -1.84
N ILE A 538 2.55 28.39 -2.94
CA ILE A 538 1.85 28.83 -4.17
C ILE A 538 0.37 29.11 -3.85
N TYR A 539 -0.21 28.35 -2.93
CA TYR A 539 -1.58 28.58 -2.45
C TYR A 539 -1.73 29.77 -1.49
N ASN A 540 -0.68 30.56 -1.27
CA ASN A 540 -0.71 31.73 -0.40
C ASN A 540 -0.90 33.00 -1.24
N SER A 541 -2.07 33.13 -1.87
CA SER A 541 -2.52 34.28 -2.64
C SER A 541 -3.92 34.69 -2.21
N CYS A 542 -4.34 35.92 -2.53
CA CYS A 542 -5.72 36.37 -2.27
C CYS A 542 -6.72 35.42 -2.93
N ALA A 543 -6.51 35.01 -4.19
CA ALA A 543 -7.42 34.13 -4.91
C ALA A 543 -7.60 32.76 -4.25
N CYS A 544 -6.54 32.22 -3.64
CA CYS A 544 -6.59 30.92 -3.00
C CYS A 544 -7.11 30.95 -1.56
N LYS A 545 -7.04 32.10 -0.89
CA LYS A 545 -7.59 32.34 0.45
C LYS A 545 -9.04 32.83 0.42
N SER A 546 -9.53 33.41 -0.67
CA SER A 546 -10.85 34.05 -0.70
C SER A 546 -12.03 33.13 -0.97
N SER A 547 -11.81 31.81 -1.09
CA SER A 547 -12.85 30.80 -1.35
C SER A 547 -13.77 31.10 -2.56
N ILE A 548 -13.18 31.70 -3.61
CA ILE A 548 -13.87 32.13 -4.83
C ILE A 548 -14.51 30.97 -5.59
N TRP A 549 -13.93 29.76 -5.56
CA TRP A 549 -14.45 28.66 -6.36
C TRP A 549 -15.88 28.27 -5.96
N SER A 550 -16.26 28.46 -4.70
CA SER A 550 -17.66 28.31 -4.25
C SER A 550 -18.47 29.60 -4.30
N ARG A 551 -17.86 30.76 -4.02
CA ARG A 551 -18.61 32.01 -3.74
C ARG A 551 -18.59 33.03 -4.89
N GLY A 552 -17.79 32.80 -5.93
CA GLY A 552 -17.59 33.76 -7.02
C GLY A 552 -17.21 35.14 -6.48
N LYS A 553 -18.02 36.16 -6.82
CA LYS A 553 -17.86 37.55 -6.38
C LYS A 553 -18.07 37.75 -4.86
N GLY A 554 -18.69 36.78 -4.17
CA GLY A 554 -18.92 36.83 -2.73
C GLY A 554 -17.78 36.27 -1.88
N GLY A 555 -16.59 36.05 -2.46
CA GLY A 555 -15.39 35.58 -1.76
C GLY A 555 -14.75 36.65 -0.87
N TYR A 556 -14.21 36.23 0.27
CA TYR A 556 -13.59 37.14 1.24
C TYR A 556 -12.35 36.49 1.84
N THR A 557 -11.38 37.31 2.21
CA THR A 557 -10.20 36.91 2.98
C THR A 557 -10.31 37.47 4.39
N ASP A 558 -9.79 36.73 5.35
CA ASP A 558 -9.69 37.17 6.73
C ASP A 558 -8.23 37.32 7.13
N PHE A 559 -7.96 38.35 7.94
CA PHE A 559 -6.66 38.65 8.52
C PHE A 559 -6.65 38.52 10.04
N ALA A 560 -7.70 37.98 10.63
CA ALA A 560 -7.81 37.81 12.07
C ALA A 560 -6.64 36.98 12.65
N GLY A 561 -6.30 37.31 13.89
CA GLY A 561 -5.32 36.54 14.66
C GLY A 561 -5.84 35.15 15.02
N THR A 562 -4.93 34.27 15.39
CA THR A 562 -5.25 32.88 15.78
C THR A 562 -6.19 32.78 16.98
N SER A 563 -6.21 33.79 17.88
CA SER A 563 -7.13 33.83 19.03
C SER A 563 -8.60 33.92 18.62
N VAL A 564 -8.91 34.73 17.59
CA VAL A 564 -10.28 34.90 17.07
C VAL A 564 -10.81 33.57 16.54
N TYR A 565 -9.99 32.82 15.81
CA TYR A 565 -10.40 31.51 15.27
C TYR A 565 -10.60 30.43 16.33
N ARG A 566 -9.93 30.56 17.46
CA ARG A 566 -10.05 29.61 18.57
C ARG A 566 -11.35 29.80 19.34
N ASP A 567 -11.73 31.06 19.57
CA ASP A 567 -12.80 31.42 20.47
C ASP A 567 -14.13 31.65 19.72
N ASP A 568 -14.08 32.22 18.51
CA ASP A 568 -15.28 32.65 17.77
C ASP A 568 -15.75 31.66 16.69
N TYR A 569 -14.93 30.67 16.31
CA TYR A 569 -15.22 29.71 15.22
C TYR A 569 -15.20 28.24 15.68
N ASP A 570 -16.04 27.38 15.09
CA ASP A 570 -16.07 25.92 15.40
C ASP A 570 -14.96 25.13 14.67
N VAL A 571 -13.75 25.71 14.57
CA VAL A 571 -12.62 25.12 13.83
C VAL A 571 -12.20 23.79 14.45
N ARG A 572 -12.20 23.72 15.78
CA ARG A 572 -11.74 22.54 16.54
C ARG A 572 -12.53 21.29 16.20
N ARG A 573 -13.86 21.36 16.12
CA ARG A 573 -14.72 20.20 15.84
C ARG A 573 -14.45 19.62 14.47
N TRP A 574 -14.36 20.48 13.45
CA TRP A 574 -14.08 20.05 12.07
C TRP A 574 -12.66 19.55 11.88
N TRP A 575 -11.68 20.13 12.57
CA TRP A 575 -10.31 19.62 12.55
C TRP A 575 -10.20 18.25 13.23
N ILE A 576 -10.88 18.02 14.35
CA ILE A 576 -10.97 16.68 14.97
C ILE A 576 -11.61 15.71 14.00
N PHE A 577 -12.75 16.07 13.40
CA PHE A 577 -13.46 15.22 12.46
C PHE A 577 -12.57 14.84 11.26
N GLY A 578 -11.94 15.82 10.60
CA GLY A 578 -11.05 15.60 9.47
C GLY A 578 -9.82 14.78 9.82
N THR A 579 -9.22 15.03 10.99
CA THR A 579 -8.04 14.30 11.48
C THR A 579 -8.36 12.85 11.77
N VAL A 580 -9.43 12.58 12.51
CA VAL A 580 -9.88 11.21 12.82
C VAL A 580 -10.16 10.47 11.51
N LEU A 581 -10.99 11.06 10.64
CA LEU A 581 -11.42 10.42 9.41
C LEU A 581 -10.25 10.14 8.45
N GLY A 582 -9.33 11.10 8.30
CA GLY A 582 -8.14 10.95 7.47
C GLY A 582 -7.09 10.01 8.05
N SER A 583 -7.09 9.76 9.37
CA SER A 583 -6.14 8.85 10.02
C SER A 583 -6.65 7.41 10.13
N LEU A 584 -7.97 7.19 10.11
CA LEU A 584 -8.59 5.86 10.18
C LEU A 584 -8.00 4.85 9.18
N PRO A 585 -7.71 5.21 7.91
CA PRO A 585 -7.09 4.29 6.94
C PRO A 585 -5.76 3.68 7.41
N LEU A 586 -4.99 4.36 8.28
CA LEU A 586 -3.70 3.86 8.78
C LEU A 586 -3.87 2.64 9.68
N LEU A 587 -5.04 2.42 10.28
CA LEU A 587 -5.34 1.19 11.04
C LEU A 587 -5.24 -0.06 10.15
N SER A 588 -5.43 0.09 8.83
CA SER A 588 -5.26 -1.03 7.89
C SER A 588 -3.84 -1.58 7.87
N ILE A 589 -2.82 -0.79 8.24
CA ILE A 589 -1.43 -1.24 8.35
C ILE A 589 -1.31 -2.36 9.38
N PHE A 590 -2.01 -2.26 10.50
CA PHE A 590 -2.03 -3.33 11.51
C PHE A 590 -2.60 -4.63 10.93
N HIS A 591 -3.69 -4.54 10.16
CA HIS A 591 -4.26 -5.70 9.48
C HIS A 591 -3.31 -6.28 8.42
N ILE A 592 -2.58 -5.43 7.67
CA ILE A 592 -1.60 -5.87 6.67
C ILE A 592 -0.42 -6.60 7.33
N VAL A 593 0.10 -6.06 8.43
CA VAL A 593 1.16 -6.71 9.22
C VAL A 593 0.63 -8.03 9.81
N TYR A 594 -0.61 -8.06 10.30
CA TYR A 594 -1.24 -9.28 10.76
C TYR A 594 -1.32 -10.34 9.65
N GLN A 595 -1.79 -9.96 8.45
CA GLN A 595 -1.85 -10.87 7.29
C GLN A 595 -0.45 -11.38 6.93
N TRP A 596 0.54 -10.49 6.88
CA TRP A 596 1.92 -10.85 6.62
C TRP A 596 2.48 -11.85 7.65
N LEU A 597 2.34 -11.57 8.95
CA LEU A 597 2.79 -12.49 10.00
C LEU A 597 2.07 -13.84 9.92
N SER A 598 0.77 -13.83 9.62
CA SER A 598 -0.04 -15.05 9.52
C SER A 598 0.32 -15.96 8.33
N GLN A 599 1.01 -15.43 7.32
CA GLN A 599 1.42 -16.14 6.11
C GLN A 599 2.92 -16.50 6.13
N SER A 600 3.63 -16.17 7.22
CA SER A 600 5.09 -16.29 7.34
C SER A 600 5.68 -17.67 7.04
N PHE A 601 4.98 -18.74 7.41
CA PHE A 601 5.43 -20.11 7.17
C PHE A 601 5.43 -20.51 5.68
N LEU A 602 4.66 -19.82 4.83
CA LEU A 602 4.53 -20.16 3.40
C LEU A 602 5.81 -19.84 2.63
N TRP A 603 6.49 -18.74 2.99
CA TRP A 603 7.68 -18.24 2.31
C TRP A 603 8.99 -18.52 3.06
N THR A 604 8.95 -19.21 4.21
CA THR A 604 10.16 -19.59 4.92
C THR A 604 10.86 -20.74 4.18
N GLU A 605 12.13 -20.55 3.82
CA GLU A 605 12.96 -21.55 3.12
C GLU A 605 13.13 -22.81 3.96
N ASP A 606 13.57 -22.62 5.21
CA ASP A 606 13.82 -23.68 6.18
C ASP A 606 12.49 -24.33 6.64
N TYR A 607 12.38 -25.64 6.42
CA TYR A 607 11.19 -26.41 6.74
C TYR A 607 10.87 -26.42 8.24
N GLU A 608 11.88 -26.59 9.10
CA GLU A 608 11.67 -26.65 10.56
C GLU A 608 11.17 -25.30 11.07
N LYS A 609 11.77 -24.21 10.58
CA LYS A 609 11.32 -22.84 10.91
C LYS A 609 9.92 -22.56 10.39
N ALA A 610 9.54 -23.10 9.23
CA ALA A 610 8.21 -22.95 8.69
C ALA A 610 7.16 -23.61 9.59
N VAL A 611 7.41 -24.82 10.08
CA VAL A 611 6.48 -25.49 11.03
C VAL A 611 6.39 -24.69 12.33
N ALA A 612 7.53 -24.30 12.91
CA ALA A 612 7.54 -23.49 14.12
C ALA A 612 6.79 -22.15 13.91
N GLY A 613 6.88 -21.57 12.71
CA GLY A 613 6.09 -20.43 12.27
C GLY A 613 4.59 -20.73 12.25
N LEU A 614 4.17 -21.84 11.64
CA LEU A 614 2.77 -22.26 11.58
C LEU A 614 2.17 -22.45 12.99
N ARG A 615 2.92 -23.06 13.91
CA ARG A 615 2.48 -23.22 15.30
C ARG A 615 2.26 -21.86 15.98
N ARG A 616 3.22 -20.94 15.84
CA ARG A 616 3.07 -19.56 16.36
C ARG A 616 1.86 -18.86 15.76
N VAL A 617 1.63 -19.01 14.46
CA VAL A 617 0.44 -18.47 13.78
C VAL A 617 -0.85 -19.06 14.34
N ARG A 618 -0.90 -20.35 14.67
CA ARG A 618 -2.09 -21.00 15.28
C ARG A 618 -2.36 -20.50 16.69
N VAL A 619 -1.33 -20.39 17.52
CA VAL A 619 -1.45 -19.82 18.87
C VAL A 619 -1.93 -18.37 18.77
N TRP A 620 -1.29 -17.58 17.90
CA TRP A 620 -1.69 -16.21 17.63
C TRP A 620 -3.15 -16.13 17.15
N ARG A 621 -3.56 -16.92 16.16
CA ARG A 621 -4.95 -17.02 15.70
C ARG A 621 -5.88 -17.43 16.84
N TYR A 622 -5.49 -18.32 17.75
CA TYR A 622 -6.33 -18.72 18.87
C TYR A 622 -6.65 -17.56 19.83
N PHE A 623 -5.69 -16.67 20.11
CA PHE A 623 -5.87 -15.51 20.99
C PHE A 623 -6.50 -14.32 20.27
N PHE A 624 -6.07 -14.05 19.04
CA PHE A 624 -6.42 -12.86 18.28
C PHE A 624 -7.54 -13.10 17.25
N HIS A 625 -8.04 -14.34 17.05
CA HIS A 625 -9.41 -14.55 16.58
C HIS A 625 -10.34 -14.04 17.68
N SER A 626 -10.63 -12.74 17.67
CA SER A 626 -11.92 -12.31 18.17
C SER A 626 -12.93 -12.63 17.09
N ASP A 627 -13.98 -13.36 17.47
CA ASP A 627 -15.14 -13.57 16.61
C ASP A 627 -15.70 -12.23 16.10
N TRP A 628 -15.38 -11.10 16.72
CA TRP A 628 -15.75 -9.74 16.31
C TRP A 628 -14.97 -9.22 15.09
N ALA A 629 -13.65 -9.43 15.00
CA ALA A 629 -12.89 -9.03 13.82
C ALA A 629 -13.32 -9.89 12.61
N HIS A 630 -13.52 -11.19 12.79
CA HIS A 630 -14.06 -12.03 11.72
C HIS A 630 -15.56 -11.80 11.46
N ALA A 631 -16.38 -11.49 12.46
CA ALA A 631 -17.80 -11.22 12.25
C ALA A 631 -18.04 -9.88 11.57
N PHE A 632 -17.31 -8.83 11.96
CA PHE A 632 -17.48 -7.49 11.41
C PHE A 632 -16.80 -7.35 10.03
N PHE A 633 -15.61 -7.96 9.84
CA PHE A 633 -14.88 -7.88 8.57
C PHE A 633 -15.19 -9.02 7.57
N ILE A 634 -15.74 -10.17 7.99
CA ILE A 634 -15.97 -11.34 7.10
C ILE A 634 -17.42 -11.86 7.15
N LEU A 635 -18.06 -12.06 8.32
CA LEU A 635 -19.36 -12.75 8.39
C LEU A 635 -20.59 -11.86 8.12
N LEU A 636 -20.58 -10.57 8.53
CA LEU A 636 -21.70 -9.64 8.33
C LEU A 636 -22.05 -9.49 6.83
N PRO A 637 -21.08 -9.29 5.92
CA PRO A 637 -21.35 -9.18 4.48
C PRO A 637 -21.62 -10.54 3.82
N TYR A 638 -20.97 -11.59 4.32
CA TYR A 638 -21.12 -12.95 3.80
C TYR A 638 -22.55 -13.48 3.95
N LYS A 639 -23.21 -13.19 5.09
CA LYS A 639 -24.64 -13.47 5.27
C LYS A 639 -25.56 -12.60 4.38
N LEU A 640 -25.13 -11.39 4.02
CA LEU A 640 -25.89 -10.44 3.20
C LEU A 640 -25.81 -10.75 1.69
N PHE A 641 -24.63 -11.14 1.19
CA PHE A 641 -24.38 -11.29 -0.26
C PHE A 641 -24.22 -12.73 -0.74
N SER A 642 -23.99 -13.68 0.16
CA SER A 642 -23.75 -15.09 -0.21
C SER A 642 -24.66 -16.01 0.58
N LYS A 643 -25.88 -16.23 0.07
CA LYS A 643 -26.66 -17.43 0.42
C LYS A 643 -26.04 -18.73 -0.15
N THR A 644 -25.06 -18.62 -1.06
CA THR A 644 -24.67 -19.73 -1.96
C THR A 644 -23.21 -20.19 -1.81
N TYR A 645 -22.28 -19.37 -1.32
CA TYR A 645 -20.85 -19.72 -1.33
C TYR A 645 -20.31 -20.11 0.04
N LYS A 646 -20.25 -21.40 0.39
CA LYS A 646 -19.57 -21.92 1.60
C LYS A 646 -18.02 -21.95 1.46
N GLY A 647 -17.36 -20.79 1.43
CA GLY A 647 -15.90 -20.72 1.40
C GLY A 647 -15.25 -21.27 2.68
N ILE A 648 -13.98 -21.70 2.58
CA ILE A 648 -13.30 -22.26 3.76
C ILE A 648 -12.94 -21.15 4.75
N THR A 649 -13.30 -21.34 6.01
CA THR A 649 -13.06 -20.41 7.11
C THR A 649 -12.39 -21.12 8.27
N TRP A 650 -11.41 -20.45 8.90
CA TRP A 650 -10.79 -20.98 10.11
C TRP A 650 -11.83 -20.98 11.24
N ARG A 651 -12.12 -22.14 11.82
CA ARG A 651 -13.01 -22.28 12.99
C ARG A 651 -12.21 -22.72 14.21
N ARG A 652 -12.50 -22.06 15.34
CA ARG A 652 -11.85 -22.30 16.64
C ARG A 652 -11.90 -23.77 17.08
#